data_AF-A0A891ZVM4-F1
#
_entry.id   AF-A0A891ZVM4-F1
#
_cell.length_a   1.000
_cell.length_b   1.000
_cell.length_c   1.000
_cell.angle_alpha   90.00
_cell.angle_beta   90.00
_cell.angle_gamma   90.00
#
_symmetry.space_group_name_H-M   'P 1'
#
loop_
_entity.id
_entity.type
_entity.pdbx_description
1 polymer ?
#
loop_
_entity_poly.entity_id
_entity_poly.type
_entity_poly.pdbx_seq_one_letter_code
_entity_poly.pdbx_strand_id
1 'polypeptide(L)'
;MANDVRQALIESGDGTIPLRWSTRRVQLPMVDADAIINQPMAFRAGAIGPDVVVFAGMTDGTHAVDQEPYRQCQMLYDEAFTEAERAYALGCFLHGATDAIAHHFVNYVTGETFTLTPLTSDRGPGYHNVVGHIVTESIIQNAFYTADPSAFSQSELDHRIEQDFVLRVYFDSDSAVWQRMAQHPMERWRAAQAADPDGNLVGWARSAGFSPWEQVAMAPQYIEELQRMRAALRRRMVDRIAELASAPSIMARPGPDGVVGTLDDETACRADCPAEFGEYWILVHLLAPRYDTRGNPLPSAFDKISEDLGSNLYGFLRAFVQVIQNVSNLLNSGIDDTGDHGFDLHPSRIREVFAPVDEWAGRTFAIDWTTAGMAVSPAWYNDLSAFLSMFRVRVTIADVLRALFEPIVQEIRVALITEVRERAAVYVDDLKRAYDAALAPWTERVYDVLDSSAPPALGGNALDHLESSGLFVHSFNLTVATLANHELVLVTGDPIAHGPASFDASYTPEWTQVGLCDYLRDAVFPHGLGMRPLLSVERGATFYGAVMPEDSPIECHDGSLSTFGPPNAESCAHTSIDALREDPYGSLTRAYPPANASGTPGCRGLVVPGLPEPPPMPETPDAATSADVDGGPAPAAASAGCACAVAPGADDGRNGAGAGALVLLLLGLTARRRRARLSRTVRAVTTAVVLAGCGEPVNVDGSDSGTPRDDGATDSSVALEPDSGAVPVDAGPDHRPAFLASLDGTVWSALQTRDENGREVERAYELHFRGGSEPMWGEIRNPYGPARQRIRRFVRVARDGCESASQCEISTTVSIPDASWETPESLRGATETWTIEILDGSPRALAITNQDGVEEVFTEGAWPAPTSGLTAEVRVFEGGAGKPVSDAFCTSGAIFSGDIGRSTIWSFARGESDQPTLGYELAAGVRLGEWNDNANRFGVRDIDGFQIDDLGGSIRTDQFFFVVRYRGIVSHPGGRFQLREEDDTVEDAVWAFIGDDVGGTTIDDLFLEVHHFAPPDETVDEPSLDLAAGDLPIEIIIPRCEMNFTGSGQVRVEPRLGTAPYRLLSEQPIRPVIDASLFPPVL
;
A
#
# COMPACT_ATOMS: atom_id res chain seq x y z
N MET A 1 -23.14 18.06 1.51
CA MET A 1 -23.33 17.78 0.07
C MET A 1 -23.55 16.30 -0.24
N ALA A 2 -22.59 15.40 0.03
CA ALA A 2 -22.75 13.97 -0.28
C ALA A 2 -23.99 13.33 0.41
N ASN A 3 -24.22 13.68 1.67
CA ASN A 3 -25.41 13.24 2.42
C ASN A 3 -26.72 13.77 1.80
N ASP A 4 -26.73 15.02 1.29
CA ASP A 4 -27.89 15.62 0.61
C ASP A 4 -28.27 14.91 -0.70
N VAL A 5 -27.26 14.56 -1.51
CA VAL A 5 -27.46 13.83 -2.78
C VAL A 5 -28.02 12.44 -2.50
N ARG A 6 -27.44 11.73 -1.53
CA ARG A 6 -27.93 10.41 -1.09
C ARG A 6 -29.35 10.49 -0.53
N GLN A 7 -29.64 11.49 0.31
CA GLN A 7 -30.98 11.68 0.89
C GLN A 7 -32.03 11.96 -0.20
N ALA A 8 -31.70 12.78 -1.21
CA ALA A 8 -32.61 13.05 -2.33
C ALA A 8 -32.94 11.80 -3.16
N LEU A 9 -31.99 10.86 -3.31
CA LEU A 9 -32.22 9.57 -3.97
C LEU A 9 -33.10 8.62 -3.14
N ILE A 10 -32.91 8.61 -1.81
CA ILE A 10 -33.76 7.84 -0.88
C ILE A 10 -35.19 8.39 -0.86
N GLU A 11 -35.36 9.72 -0.93
CA GLU A 11 -36.68 10.36 -0.94
C GLU A 11 -37.45 10.21 -2.25
N SER A 12 -36.76 10.06 -3.39
CA SER A 12 -37.43 9.80 -4.68
C SER A 12 -37.73 8.32 -4.89
N GLY A 13 -36.81 7.42 -4.53
CA GLY A 13 -36.94 5.97 -4.68
C GLY A 13 -37.01 5.47 -6.14
N ASP A 14 -36.93 6.38 -7.12
CA ASP A 14 -36.90 6.09 -8.56
C ASP A 14 -35.59 6.58 -9.23
N GLY A 15 -34.66 7.12 -8.45
CA GLY A 15 -33.40 7.69 -8.95
C GLY A 15 -33.54 9.08 -9.58
N THR A 16 -34.73 9.71 -9.53
CA THR A 16 -34.86 11.12 -9.92
C THR A 16 -34.40 12.07 -8.82
N ILE A 17 -33.80 13.20 -9.19
CA ILE A 17 -33.48 14.30 -8.26
C ILE A 17 -33.99 15.62 -8.86
N PRO A 18 -34.80 16.43 -8.13
CA PRO A 18 -35.19 17.76 -8.58
C PRO A 18 -34.01 18.74 -8.52
N LEU A 19 -33.85 19.56 -9.56
CA LEU A 19 -32.86 20.64 -9.56
C LEU A 19 -33.38 21.84 -8.75
N ARG A 20 -32.56 22.38 -7.85
CA ARG A 20 -32.89 23.57 -7.04
C ARG A 20 -32.93 24.81 -7.93
N TRP A 21 -33.76 25.80 -7.57
CA TRP A 21 -34.11 26.99 -8.39
C TRP A 21 -34.70 26.70 -9.80
N SER A 22 -34.90 25.44 -10.15
CA SER A 22 -35.32 25.01 -11.49
C SER A 22 -36.65 24.25 -11.42
N THR A 23 -37.31 24.09 -12.57
CA THR A 23 -38.51 23.23 -12.69
C THR A 23 -38.18 21.83 -13.24
N ARG A 24 -36.89 21.56 -13.45
CA ARG A 24 -36.37 20.30 -13.97
C ARG A 24 -36.05 19.30 -12.86
N ARG A 25 -35.97 18.04 -13.26
CA ARG A 25 -35.38 16.95 -12.48
C ARG A 25 -34.45 16.18 -13.40
N VAL A 26 -33.39 15.62 -12.85
CA VAL A 26 -32.52 14.68 -13.55
C VAL A 26 -32.87 13.25 -13.11
N GLN A 27 -32.48 12.26 -13.90
CA GLN A 27 -32.60 10.83 -13.59
C GLN A 27 -31.21 10.22 -13.61
N LEU A 28 -30.73 9.72 -12.48
CA LEU A 28 -29.48 8.96 -12.42
C LEU A 28 -29.71 7.53 -12.96
N PRO A 29 -28.67 6.87 -13.51
CA PRO A 29 -28.71 5.43 -13.75
C PRO A 29 -28.93 4.69 -12.42
N MET A 30 -29.81 3.69 -12.40
CA MET A 30 -30.20 3.04 -11.13
C MET A 30 -29.01 2.36 -10.43
N VAL A 31 -28.04 1.82 -11.18
CA VAL A 31 -26.81 1.22 -10.63
C VAL A 31 -25.94 2.22 -9.88
N ASP A 32 -25.97 3.50 -10.26
CA ASP A 32 -25.20 4.57 -9.63
C ASP A 32 -25.97 5.19 -8.46
N ALA A 33 -27.30 5.27 -8.57
CA ALA A 33 -28.18 5.60 -7.45
C ALA A 33 -28.08 4.55 -6.33
N ASP A 34 -28.17 3.26 -6.65
CA ASP A 34 -27.98 2.14 -5.72
C ASP A 34 -26.62 2.24 -5.02
N ALA A 35 -25.53 2.44 -5.78
CA ALA A 35 -24.19 2.55 -5.21
C ALA A 35 -24.07 3.72 -4.20
N ILE A 36 -24.63 4.90 -4.51
CA ILE A 36 -24.65 6.06 -3.61
C ILE A 36 -25.50 5.80 -2.35
N ILE A 37 -26.62 5.08 -2.48
CA ILE A 37 -27.51 4.74 -1.35
C ILE A 37 -26.85 3.70 -0.43
N ASN A 38 -26.29 2.64 -1.02
CA ASN A 38 -25.83 1.43 -0.35
C ASN A 38 -24.42 1.57 0.24
N GLN A 39 -23.54 2.37 -0.39
CA GLN A 39 -22.13 2.51 -0.02
C GLN A 39 -21.76 3.95 0.40
N PRO A 40 -22.46 4.56 1.38
CA PRO A 40 -22.30 5.98 1.74
C PRO A 40 -20.89 6.33 2.19
N MET A 41 -20.22 5.45 2.93
CA MET A 41 -18.84 5.68 3.40
C MET A 41 -17.84 5.76 2.26
N ALA A 42 -18.04 4.98 1.19
CA ALA A 42 -17.19 5.01 -0.01
C ALA A 42 -17.52 6.22 -0.89
N PHE A 43 -18.80 6.61 -1.03
CA PHE A 43 -19.20 7.84 -1.73
C PHE A 43 -18.64 9.10 -1.04
N ARG A 44 -18.73 9.18 0.30
CA ARG A 44 -18.08 10.23 1.11
C ARG A 44 -16.57 10.23 0.91
N ALA A 45 -15.92 9.07 0.99
CA ALA A 45 -14.47 8.97 0.80
C ALA A 45 -14.02 9.33 -0.62
N GLY A 46 -14.84 9.05 -1.64
CA GLY A 46 -14.60 9.50 -3.01
C GLY A 46 -14.72 11.01 -3.18
N ALA A 47 -15.66 11.63 -2.45
CA ALA A 47 -15.85 13.08 -2.38
C ALA A 47 -14.79 13.83 -1.54
N ILE A 48 -13.85 13.09 -0.95
CA ILE A 48 -12.65 13.59 -0.25
C ILE A 48 -11.36 13.09 -0.96
N GLY A 49 -11.49 12.06 -1.79
CA GLY A 49 -10.41 11.19 -2.25
C GLY A 49 -9.28 11.88 -3.01
N PRO A 50 -9.57 12.75 -4.00
CA PRO A 50 -8.55 13.50 -4.73
C PRO A 50 -7.66 14.35 -3.81
N ASP A 51 -8.21 14.85 -2.69
CA ASP A 51 -7.53 15.75 -1.75
C ASP A 51 -6.71 15.01 -0.70
N VAL A 52 -7.14 13.84 -0.26
CA VAL A 52 -6.40 13.09 0.78
C VAL A 52 -5.26 12.25 0.23
N VAL A 53 -5.27 11.95 -1.07
CA VAL A 53 -4.05 11.58 -1.81
C VAL A 53 -3.09 12.79 -1.93
N VAL A 54 -3.63 14.01 -1.82
CA VAL A 54 -2.97 15.32 -1.90
C VAL A 54 -2.53 15.81 -0.50
N PHE A 55 -1.56 15.10 0.10
CA PHE A 55 -1.02 15.55 1.39
C PHE A 55 -0.40 16.96 1.30
N ALA A 56 -0.67 17.81 2.29
CA ALA A 56 -0.15 19.17 2.37
C ALA A 56 1.38 19.22 2.22
N GLY A 57 1.84 19.74 1.07
CA GLY A 57 3.26 19.83 0.68
C GLY A 57 3.72 18.83 -0.37
N MET A 58 2.79 17.99 -0.86
CA MET A 58 3.03 16.88 -1.78
C MET A 58 1.98 16.86 -2.89
N THR A 59 1.80 17.98 -3.61
CA THR A 59 0.71 18.11 -4.60
C THR A 59 1.12 18.75 -5.93
N ASP A 60 0.40 18.33 -6.97
CA ASP A 60 -0.17 19.14 -8.07
C ASP A 60 -1.06 18.22 -8.94
N GLY A 61 -0.62 16.96 -9.14
CA GLY A 61 -1.13 16.09 -10.21
C GLY A 61 -2.42 15.29 -10.01
N THR A 62 -3.10 15.33 -8.85
CA THR A 62 -4.33 14.54 -8.62
C THR A 62 -5.61 15.35 -8.44
N HIS A 63 -5.57 16.69 -8.54
CA HIS A 63 -6.76 17.48 -8.87
C HIS A 63 -7.02 17.47 -10.38
N ALA A 64 -5.99 17.25 -11.19
CA ALA A 64 -6.14 16.88 -12.60
C ALA A 64 -4.95 16.09 -13.15
N VAL A 65 -5.09 14.77 -13.21
CA VAL A 65 -4.21 13.91 -13.98
C VAL A 65 -4.11 14.41 -15.44
N ASP A 66 -2.90 14.82 -15.82
CA ASP A 66 -2.56 15.51 -17.09
C ASP A 66 -3.51 16.67 -17.48
N GLN A 67 -4.01 17.41 -16.49
CA GLN A 67 -4.82 18.61 -16.67
C GLN A 67 -6.18 18.37 -17.37
N GLU A 68 -6.73 17.18 -17.22
CA GLU A 68 -8.14 16.84 -17.51
C GLU A 68 -8.88 16.46 -16.21
N PRO A 69 -9.32 17.42 -15.38
CA PRO A 69 -9.79 17.14 -14.01
C PRO A 69 -10.87 16.04 -13.93
N TYR A 70 -11.98 16.20 -14.65
CA TYR A 70 -13.06 15.20 -14.68
C TYR A 70 -12.70 13.87 -15.37
N ARG A 71 -11.62 13.82 -16.17
CA ARG A 71 -11.18 12.58 -16.85
C ARG A 71 -10.66 11.56 -15.83
N GLN A 72 -10.01 12.03 -14.76
CA GLN A 72 -9.59 11.20 -13.64
C GLN A 72 -10.79 10.47 -13.01
N CYS A 73 -11.87 11.19 -12.69
CA CYS A 73 -13.07 10.58 -12.11
C CYS A 73 -13.74 9.57 -13.07
N GLN A 74 -13.76 9.86 -14.39
CA GLN A 74 -14.25 8.89 -15.37
C GLN A 74 -13.37 7.63 -15.42
N MET A 75 -12.04 7.76 -15.37
CA MET A 75 -11.13 6.63 -15.40
C MET A 75 -11.21 5.78 -14.12
N LEU A 76 -11.42 6.39 -12.95
CA LEU A 76 -11.78 5.65 -11.73
C LEU A 76 -13.10 4.88 -11.91
N TYR A 77 -14.11 5.49 -12.53
CA TYR A 77 -15.42 4.86 -12.75
C TYR A 77 -15.34 3.70 -13.77
N ASP A 78 -14.47 3.83 -14.78
CA ASP A 78 -14.20 2.78 -15.77
C ASP A 78 -13.41 1.58 -15.16
N GLU A 79 -12.55 1.83 -14.17
CA GLU A 79 -11.74 0.83 -13.42
C GLU A 79 -12.49 0.18 -12.22
N ALA A 80 -13.73 0.61 -11.94
CA ALA A 80 -14.50 0.15 -10.77
C ALA A 80 -15.25 -1.17 -11.02
N PHE A 81 -14.88 -2.21 -10.26
CA PHE A 81 -15.45 -3.56 -10.36
C PHE A 81 -16.52 -3.85 -9.29
N THR A 82 -16.49 -3.15 -8.15
CA THR A 82 -17.48 -3.30 -7.07
C THR A 82 -18.39 -2.09 -6.91
N GLU A 83 -19.50 -2.26 -6.20
CA GLU A 83 -20.44 -1.17 -5.85
C GLU A 83 -19.75 -0.08 -4.99
N ALA A 84 -18.83 -0.45 -4.10
CA ALA A 84 -18.09 0.51 -3.26
C ALA A 84 -17.05 1.29 -4.08
N GLU A 85 -16.35 0.63 -5.00
CA GLU A 85 -15.42 1.30 -5.93
C GLU A 85 -16.16 2.27 -6.86
N ARG A 86 -17.34 1.86 -7.34
CA ARG A 86 -18.26 2.71 -8.11
C ARG A 86 -18.72 3.92 -7.32
N ALA A 87 -19.14 3.73 -6.06
CA ALA A 87 -19.50 4.82 -5.18
C ALA A 87 -18.33 5.79 -4.93
N TYR A 88 -17.11 5.29 -4.73
CA TYR A 88 -15.90 6.12 -4.62
C TYR A 88 -15.64 6.94 -5.90
N ALA A 89 -15.76 6.34 -7.08
CA ALA A 89 -15.59 7.05 -8.35
C ALA A 89 -16.68 8.10 -8.59
N LEU A 90 -17.94 7.82 -8.23
CA LEU A 90 -19.04 8.80 -8.24
C LEU A 90 -18.81 9.93 -7.22
N GLY A 91 -18.14 9.65 -6.11
CA GLY A 91 -17.70 10.66 -5.13
C GLY A 91 -16.70 11.66 -5.73
N CYS A 92 -15.75 11.19 -6.55
CA CYS A 92 -14.81 12.06 -7.27
C CYS A 92 -15.55 13.08 -8.16
N PHE A 93 -16.62 12.66 -8.84
CA PHE A 93 -17.48 13.57 -9.62
C PHE A 93 -18.24 14.58 -8.75
N LEU A 94 -18.59 14.24 -7.50
CA LEU A 94 -19.18 15.18 -6.56
C LEU A 94 -18.16 16.24 -6.13
N HIS A 95 -16.96 15.84 -5.71
CA HIS A 95 -15.86 16.74 -5.35
C HIS A 95 -15.56 17.71 -6.51
N GLY A 96 -15.33 17.21 -7.72
CA GLY A 96 -15.05 18.07 -8.86
C GLY A 96 -16.16 19.08 -9.17
N ALA A 97 -17.42 18.69 -8.94
CA ALA A 97 -18.60 19.53 -9.14
C ALA A 97 -18.90 20.49 -7.97
N THR A 98 -18.47 20.19 -6.74
CA THR A 98 -18.50 21.16 -5.64
C THR A 98 -17.44 22.21 -5.85
N ASP A 99 -16.26 21.81 -6.28
CA ASP A 99 -15.04 22.62 -6.15
C ASP A 99 -14.90 23.57 -7.34
N ALA A 100 -15.28 23.14 -8.55
CA ALA A 100 -15.48 24.02 -9.70
C ALA A 100 -16.51 25.15 -9.46
N ILE A 101 -17.38 25.01 -8.45
CA ILE A 101 -18.33 26.05 -8.04
C ILE A 101 -17.83 26.84 -6.82
N ALA A 102 -17.23 26.17 -5.83
CA ALA A 102 -16.71 26.81 -4.63
C ALA A 102 -15.50 27.72 -4.93
N HIS A 103 -14.54 27.23 -5.72
CA HIS A 103 -13.35 28.00 -6.07
C HIS A 103 -13.64 29.21 -6.94
N HIS A 104 -14.79 29.27 -7.61
CA HIS A 104 -15.23 30.51 -8.24
C HIS A 104 -15.31 31.66 -7.21
N PHE A 105 -15.87 31.40 -6.01
CA PHE A 105 -15.85 32.35 -4.89
C PHE A 105 -14.49 32.41 -4.19
N VAL A 106 -13.81 31.28 -3.95
CA VAL A 106 -12.52 31.32 -3.23
C VAL A 106 -11.50 32.13 -4.03
N ASN A 107 -11.33 31.86 -5.32
CA ASN A 107 -10.40 32.57 -6.21
C ASN A 107 -10.76 34.06 -6.37
N TYR A 108 -12.04 34.44 -6.23
CA TYR A 108 -12.45 35.85 -6.14
C TYR A 108 -11.81 36.57 -4.93
N VAL A 109 -11.70 35.88 -3.79
CA VAL A 109 -11.17 36.46 -2.54
C VAL A 109 -9.65 36.31 -2.42
N THR A 110 -9.11 35.15 -2.83
CA THR A 110 -7.68 34.84 -2.78
C THR A 110 -6.90 35.55 -3.90
N GLY A 111 -7.50 35.64 -5.09
CA GLY A 111 -7.01 36.32 -6.27
C GLY A 111 -6.54 35.40 -7.40
N GLU A 112 -6.46 34.08 -7.17
CA GLU A 112 -5.77 33.10 -8.03
C GLU A 112 -6.15 31.68 -7.57
N THR A 113 -6.09 30.67 -8.45
CA THR A 113 -6.34 29.26 -8.12
C THR A 113 -5.43 28.77 -7.00
N PHE A 114 -5.90 27.76 -6.29
CA PHE A 114 -5.10 27.00 -5.34
C PHE A 114 -3.82 26.45 -5.98
N THR A 115 -2.71 26.58 -5.27
CA THR A 115 -1.51 25.78 -5.52
C THR A 115 -0.70 25.71 -4.24
N LEU A 116 -0.13 24.54 -3.90
CA LEU A 116 0.59 24.37 -2.65
C LEU A 116 2.02 24.93 -2.64
N THR A 117 2.53 25.44 -3.76
CA THR A 117 3.86 26.07 -3.81
C THR A 117 3.83 27.48 -4.45
N PRO A 118 2.92 28.36 -4.00
CA PRO A 118 2.63 29.62 -4.67
C PRO A 118 3.82 30.57 -4.61
N LEU A 119 4.02 31.31 -5.70
CA LEU A 119 5.05 32.34 -5.79
C LEU A 119 4.56 33.64 -5.15
N THR A 120 5.42 34.28 -4.37
CA THR A 120 5.23 35.68 -3.99
C THR A 120 5.49 36.60 -5.18
N SER A 121 5.07 37.86 -5.10
CA SER A 121 5.30 38.85 -6.17
C SER A 121 6.78 39.16 -6.44
N ASP A 122 7.68 38.83 -5.50
CA ASP A 122 9.15 38.85 -5.66
C ASP A 122 9.75 37.48 -6.06
N ARG A 123 8.91 36.52 -6.46
CA ARG A 123 9.24 35.14 -6.91
C ARG A 123 9.84 34.21 -5.85
N GLY A 124 9.70 34.55 -4.57
CA GLY A 124 9.99 33.65 -3.47
C GLY A 124 8.89 32.60 -3.28
N PRO A 125 9.15 31.51 -2.53
CA PRO A 125 8.08 30.65 -2.03
C PRO A 125 7.25 31.39 -0.98
N GLY A 126 5.94 31.27 -1.04
CA GLY A 126 5.02 31.76 -0.03
C GLY A 126 3.97 30.74 0.37
N TYR A 127 3.11 31.12 1.32
CA TYR A 127 1.90 30.38 1.72
C TYR A 127 0.64 31.25 1.65
N HIS A 128 0.74 32.47 1.11
CA HIS A 128 -0.34 33.46 1.17
C HIS A 128 -1.61 32.99 0.45
N ASN A 129 -1.48 32.46 -0.76
CA ASN A 129 -2.59 31.87 -1.53
C ASN A 129 -3.18 30.64 -0.80
N VAL A 130 -2.36 29.68 -0.36
CA VAL A 130 -2.81 28.47 0.37
C VAL A 130 -3.59 28.82 1.63
N VAL A 131 -3.08 29.73 2.46
CA VAL A 131 -3.79 30.15 3.69
C VAL A 131 -5.08 30.90 3.35
N GLY A 132 -5.10 31.69 2.26
CA GLY A 132 -6.31 32.37 1.81
C GLY A 132 -7.42 31.40 1.40
N HIS A 133 -7.06 30.32 0.70
CA HIS A 133 -7.97 29.22 0.34
C HIS A 133 -8.56 28.59 1.59
N ILE A 134 -7.69 27.99 2.42
CA ILE A 134 -8.09 27.30 3.65
C ILE A 134 -9.00 28.19 4.51
N VAL A 135 -8.65 29.47 4.74
CA VAL A 135 -9.48 30.38 5.57
C VAL A 135 -10.83 30.71 4.91
N THR A 136 -10.90 30.80 3.59
CA THR A 136 -12.17 31.05 2.87
C THR A 136 -13.06 29.82 2.89
N GLU A 137 -12.51 28.63 2.59
CA GLU A 137 -13.19 27.34 2.70
C GLU A 137 -13.68 27.08 4.15
N SER A 138 -12.85 27.38 5.15
CA SER A 138 -13.22 27.30 6.57
C SER A 138 -14.45 28.15 6.89
N ILE A 139 -14.60 29.33 6.29
CA ILE A 139 -15.75 30.21 6.50
C ILE A 139 -17.02 29.65 5.81
N ILE A 140 -16.88 28.97 4.67
CA ILE A 140 -17.98 28.22 4.04
C ILE A 140 -18.39 27.02 4.92
N GLN A 141 -17.41 26.26 5.45
CA GLN A 141 -17.65 25.16 6.38
C GLN A 141 -18.32 25.64 7.68
N ASN A 142 -17.90 26.77 8.24
CA ASN A 142 -18.50 27.38 9.42
C ASN A 142 -19.95 27.82 9.17
N ALA A 143 -20.28 28.27 7.96
CA ALA A 143 -21.64 28.59 7.58
C ALA A 143 -22.53 27.33 7.46
N PHE A 144 -21.99 26.22 6.94
CA PHE A 144 -22.65 24.92 7.00
C PHE A 144 -22.87 24.45 8.44
N TYR A 145 -21.85 24.49 9.29
CA TYR A 145 -21.94 24.13 10.71
C TYR A 145 -22.95 24.99 11.47
N THR A 146 -22.99 26.30 11.19
CA THR A 146 -23.95 27.23 11.82
C THR A 146 -25.39 26.97 11.37
N ALA A 147 -25.60 26.42 10.17
CA ALA A 147 -26.92 26.03 9.67
C ALA A 147 -27.42 24.72 10.29
N ASP A 148 -26.57 23.67 10.31
CA ASP A 148 -26.83 22.41 11.00
C ASP A 148 -25.54 21.80 11.60
N PRO A 149 -25.33 21.97 12.93
CA PRO A 149 -24.20 21.34 13.63
C PRO A 149 -24.23 19.80 13.61
N SER A 150 -25.41 19.18 13.43
CA SER A 150 -25.55 17.72 13.48
C SER A 150 -24.99 17.02 12.24
N ALA A 151 -24.97 17.71 11.09
CA ALA A 151 -24.31 17.29 9.87
C ALA A 151 -22.77 17.17 9.99
N PHE A 152 -22.17 17.73 11.04
CA PHE A 152 -20.74 17.64 11.37
C PHE A 152 -20.45 16.74 12.58
N SER A 153 -21.43 15.94 13.00
CA SER A 153 -21.19 14.86 13.95
C SER A 153 -20.29 13.78 13.34
N GLN A 154 -19.51 13.09 14.17
CA GLN A 154 -18.51 12.11 13.69
C GLN A 154 -19.10 11.03 12.78
N SER A 155 -20.36 10.64 12.97
CA SER A 155 -21.09 9.67 12.13
C SER A 155 -21.53 10.21 10.76
N GLU A 156 -21.71 11.53 10.62
CA GLU A 156 -22.07 12.15 9.34
C GLU A 156 -20.86 12.51 8.47
N LEU A 157 -19.67 12.62 9.10
CA LEU A 157 -18.37 12.74 8.43
C LEU A 157 -17.64 11.39 8.27
N ASP A 158 -18.16 10.31 8.85
CA ASP A 158 -17.55 8.97 8.78
C ASP A 158 -17.51 8.45 7.34
N HIS A 159 -16.35 7.97 6.91
CA HIS A 159 -16.04 7.61 5.53
C HIS A 159 -14.92 6.56 5.49
N ARG A 160 -14.81 5.83 4.39
CA ARG A 160 -13.83 4.76 4.24
C ARG A 160 -13.22 4.75 2.85
N ILE A 161 -11.91 4.93 2.77
CA ILE A 161 -11.14 4.83 1.54
C ILE A 161 -10.98 3.35 1.21
N GLU A 162 -11.42 2.95 0.02
CA GLU A 162 -11.29 1.58 -0.47
C GLU A 162 -9.82 1.31 -0.87
N GLN A 163 -9.00 0.92 0.11
CA GLN A 163 -7.54 0.96 0.01
C GLN A 163 -6.98 0.13 -1.15
N ASP A 164 -7.49 -1.09 -1.36
CA ASP A 164 -7.05 -1.97 -2.46
C ASP A 164 -7.47 -1.45 -3.84
N PHE A 165 -8.53 -0.64 -3.93
CA PHE A 165 -8.89 0.08 -5.15
C PHE A 165 -7.94 1.25 -5.41
N VAL A 166 -7.65 2.07 -4.39
CA VAL A 166 -6.65 3.15 -4.48
C VAL A 166 -5.28 2.61 -4.88
N LEU A 167 -4.86 1.47 -4.31
CA LEU A 167 -3.63 0.77 -4.70
C LEU A 167 -3.68 0.32 -6.17
N ARG A 168 -4.79 -0.27 -6.62
CA ARG A 168 -4.97 -0.75 -8.01
C ARG A 168 -4.93 0.38 -9.04
N VAL A 169 -5.46 1.57 -8.75
CA VAL A 169 -5.59 2.65 -9.74
C VAL A 169 -4.50 3.73 -9.65
N TYR A 170 -4.07 4.11 -8.45
CA TYR A 170 -3.04 5.15 -8.27
C TYR A 170 -1.62 4.60 -8.09
N PHE A 171 -1.45 3.29 -7.87
CA PHE A 171 -0.13 2.71 -7.54
C PHE A 171 0.21 1.39 -8.25
N ASP A 172 -0.59 0.96 -9.24
CA ASP A 172 -0.24 -0.10 -10.19
C ASP A 172 0.23 0.52 -11.51
N SER A 173 1.37 0.06 -12.05
CA SER A 173 1.90 0.59 -13.31
C SER A 173 1.06 0.23 -14.54
N ASP A 174 0.22 -0.80 -14.43
CA ASP A 174 -0.62 -1.28 -15.53
C ASP A 174 -2.00 -0.59 -15.59
N SER A 175 -2.41 0.17 -14.55
CA SER A 175 -3.67 0.93 -14.57
C SER A 175 -3.59 2.17 -15.45
N ALA A 176 -4.70 2.46 -16.15
CA ALA A 176 -4.81 3.64 -16.99
C ALA A 176 -4.68 4.96 -16.20
N VAL A 177 -5.14 4.99 -14.94
CA VAL A 177 -5.06 6.17 -14.06
C VAL A 177 -3.61 6.50 -13.75
N TRP A 178 -2.82 5.53 -13.29
CA TRP A 178 -1.38 5.71 -13.07
C TRP A 178 -0.63 6.04 -14.35
N GLN A 179 -0.91 5.37 -15.47
CA GLN A 179 -0.16 5.60 -16.72
C GLN A 179 -0.29 7.02 -17.26
N ARG A 180 -1.48 7.64 -17.10
CA ARG A 180 -1.70 9.06 -17.39
C ARG A 180 -0.99 9.92 -16.33
N MET A 181 -1.27 9.70 -15.04
CA MET A 181 -0.65 10.44 -13.92
C MET A 181 0.89 10.48 -13.98
N ALA A 182 1.52 9.38 -14.38
CA ALA A 182 2.95 9.22 -14.43
C ALA A 182 3.57 9.62 -15.78
N GLN A 183 2.81 10.03 -16.80
CA GLN A 183 3.33 10.26 -18.16
C GLN A 183 4.52 11.24 -18.17
N HIS A 184 4.30 12.50 -17.76
CA HIS A 184 5.35 13.52 -17.75
C HIS A 184 6.44 13.28 -16.67
N PRO A 185 6.13 12.79 -15.45
CA PRO A 185 7.16 12.31 -14.53
C PRO A 185 8.08 11.25 -15.14
N MET A 186 7.52 10.28 -15.86
CA MET A 186 8.25 9.18 -16.50
C MET A 186 9.11 9.64 -17.68
N GLU A 187 8.66 10.63 -18.45
CA GLU A 187 9.48 11.27 -19.49
C GLU A 187 10.72 11.93 -18.87
N ARG A 188 10.56 12.66 -17.76
CA ARG A 188 11.67 13.29 -17.02
C ARG A 188 12.59 12.26 -16.36
N TRP A 189 12.04 11.16 -15.82
CA TRP A 189 12.82 10.03 -15.29
C TRP A 189 13.73 9.41 -16.34
N ARG A 190 13.17 9.05 -17.50
CA ARG A 190 13.91 8.43 -18.62
C ARG A 190 14.98 9.37 -19.17
N ALA A 191 14.71 10.68 -19.21
CA ALA A 191 15.72 11.68 -19.57
C ALA A 191 16.87 11.78 -18.55
N ALA A 192 16.56 11.73 -17.25
CA ALA A 192 17.57 11.72 -16.18
C ALA A 192 18.44 10.45 -16.21
N GLN A 193 17.83 9.27 -16.41
CA GLN A 193 18.56 8.00 -16.58
C GLN A 193 19.43 7.99 -17.84
N ALA A 194 18.97 8.56 -18.95
CA ALA A 194 19.75 8.68 -20.18
C ALA A 194 20.94 9.67 -20.05
N ALA A 195 20.83 10.66 -19.16
CA ALA A 195 21.89 11.63 -18.87
C ALA A 195 22.95 11.10 -17.91
N ASP A 196 22.57 10.25 -16.95
CA ASP A 196 23.48 9.59 -15.99
C ASP A 196 23.16 8.08 -15.84
N PRO A 197 23.56 7.21 -16.80
CA PRO A 197 23.20 5.79 -16.79
C PRO A 197 23.83 4.98 -15.65
N ASP A 198 24.95 5.46 -15.10
CA ASP A 198 25.61 4.89 -13.91
C ASP A 198 25.13 5.55 -12.60
N GLY A 199 24.11 6.41 -12.69
CA GLY A 199 23.49 7.12 -11.57
C GLY A 199 22.64 6.22 -10.67
N ASN A 200 21.84 6.86 -9.79
CA ASN A 200 21.07 6.15 -8.77
C ASN A 200 19.71 6.81 -8.51
N LEU A 201 18.84 6.16 -7.73
CA LEU A 201 17.41 6.57 -7.61
C LEU A 201 17.25 8.02 -7.16
N VAL A 202 18.00 8.41 -6.13
CA VAL A 202 17.97 9.75 -5.56
C VAL A 202 18.59 10.78 -6.51
N GLY A 203 19.63 10.39 -7.26
CA GLY A 203 20.24 11.21 -8.31
C GLY A 203 19.29 11.45 -9.49
N TRP A 204 18.63 10.42 -9.99
CA TRP A 204 17.65 10.50 -11.07
C TRP A 204 16.41 11.29 -10.67
N ALA A 205 15.81 11.05 -9.50
CA ALA A 205 14.65 11.80 -9.01
C ALA A 205 14.94 13.31 -8.89
N ARG A 206 16.14 13.66 -8.41
CA ARG A 206 16.59 15.06 -8.29
C ARG A 206 16.94 15.68 -9.64
N SER A 207 17.48 14.90 -10.59
CA SER A 207 17.83 15.38 -11.93
C SER A 207 16.61 15.49 -12.85
N ALA A 208 15.59 14.66 -12.64
CA ALA A 208 14.26 14.79 -13.24
C ALA A 208 13.52 16.02 -12.72
N GLY A 209 13.86 16.50 -11.51
CA GLY A 209 13.24 17.68 -10.89
C GLY A 209 11.87 17.38 -10.28
N PHE A 210 11.70 16.21 -9.65
CA PHE A 210 10.42 15.79 -9.08
C PHE A 210 10.02 16.59 -7.84
N SER A 211 8.80 17.14 -7.92
CA SER A 211 8.05 17.65 -6.77
C SER A 211 7.68 16.51 -5.79
N PRO A 212 7.30 16.80 -4.52
CA PRO A 212 7.08 15.74 -3.55
C PRO A 212 5.84 14.87 -3.83
N TRP A 213 4.91 15.30 -4.69
CA TRP A 213 3.80 14.46 -5.19
C TRP A 213 4.32 13.41 -6.17
N GLU A 214 5.21 13.82 -7.08
CA GLU A 214 5.79 12.94 -8.10
C GLU A 214 6.69 11.87 -7.48
N GLN A 215 7.34 12.16 -6.33
CA GLN A 215 8.06 11.14 -5.55
C GLN A 215 7.16 9.98 -5.11
N VAL A 216 5.89 10.27 -4.80
CA VAL A 216 4.88 9.28 -4.38
C VAL A 216 4.25 8.59 -5.58
N ALA A 217 3.85 9.34 -6.62
CA ALA A 217 3.31 8.77 -7.84
C ALA A 217 4.32 7.86 -8.57
N MET A 218 5.62 8.17 -8.49
CA MET A 218 6.70 7.34 -9.03
C MET A 218 7.17 6.23 -8.07
N ALA A 219 6.58 6.08 -6.88
CA ALA A 219 6.95 5.00 -5.95
C ALA A 219 6.83 3.58 -6.53
N PRO A 220 5.85 3.24 -7.40
CA PRO A 220 5.85 1.96 -8.12
C PRO A 220 7.08 1.79 -9.02
N GLN A 221 7.50 2.83 -9.74
CA GLN A 221 8.70 2.81 -10.57
C GLN A 221 9.97 2.70 -9.71
N TYR A 222 10.01 3.33 -8.52
CA TYR A 222 11.12 3.19 -7.57
C TYR A 222 11.20 1.76 -7.03
N ILE A 223 10.08 1.16 -6.63
CA ILE A 223 10.01 -0.23 -6.17
C ILE A 223 10.49 -1.17 -7.30
N GLU A 224 10.04 -0.96 -8.54
CA GLU A 224 10.48 -1.77 -9.68
C GLU A 224 11.99 -1.63 -9.92
N GLU A 225 12.54 -0.41 -9.93
CA GLU A 225 13.98 -0.19 -10.10
C GLU A 225 14.80 -0.76 -8.93
N LEU A 226 14.24 -0.80 -7.71
CA LEU A 226 14.85 -1.51 -6.57
C LEU A 226 14.86 -3.03 -6.79
N GLN A 227 13.84 -3.62 -7.43
CA GLN A 227 13.91 -5.01 -7.91
C GLN A 227 15.01 -5.15 -8.98
N ARG A 228 15.10 -4.24 -9.96
CA ARG A 228 16.12 -4.27 -11.02
C ARG A 228 17.54 -4.11 -10.47
N MET A 229 17.75 -3.24 -9.48
CA MET A 229 19.02 -3.02 -8.78
C MET A 229 19.46 -4.25 -7.98
N ARG A 230 18.52 -4.93 -7.29
CA ARG A 230 18.79 -6.21 -6.61
C ARG A 230 19.14 -7.33 -7.60
N ALA A 231 18.42 -7.43 -8.71
CA ALA A 231 18.75 -8.37 -9.80
C ALA A 231 20.09 -8.02 -10.51
N ALA A 232 20.46 -6.74 -10.56
CA ALA A 232 21.76 -6.29 -11.05
C ALA A 232 22.89 -6.53 -10.03
N LEU A 233 22.61 -6.46 -8.73
CA LEU A 233 23.55 -6.86 -7.67
C LEU A 233 23.86 -8.36 -7.77
N ARG A 234 22.84 -9.22 -7.92
CA ARG A 234 23.02 -10.66 -8.15
C ARG A 234 23.92 -10.96 -9.35
N ARG A 235 23.68 -10.29 -10.48
CA ARG A 235 24.50 -10.42 -11.69
C ARG A 235 25.93 -9.95 -11.45
N ARG A 236 26.14 -8.77 -10.86
CA ARG A 236 27.48 -8.26 -10.50
C ARG A 236 28.24 -9.22 -9.57
N MET A 237 27.57 -9.93 -8.66
CA MET A 237 28.20 -10.96 -7.84
C MET A 237 28.63 -12.18 -8.69
N VAL A 238 27.79 -12.67 -9.61
CA VAL A 238 28.16 -13.75 -10.55
C VAL A 238 29.31 -13.33 -11.48
N ASP A 239 29.25 -12.13 -12.05
CA ASP A 239 30.29 -11.59 -12.93
C ASP A 239 31.63 -11.43 -12.17
N ARG A 240 31.58 -10.97 -10.91
CA ARG A 240 32.74 -10.84 -10.04
C ARG A 240 33.32 -12.19 -9.61
N ILE A 241 32.48 -13.21 -9.37
CA ILE A 241 32.93 -14.59 -9.19
C ILE A 241 33.67 -15.08 -10.44
N ALA A 242 33.14 -14.85 -11.64
CA ALA A 242 33.79 -15.25 -12.89
C ALA A 242 35.13 -14.51 -13.13
N GLU A 243 35.18 -13.21 -12.84
CA GLU A 243 36.42 -12.41 -12.89
C GLU A 243 37.47 -12.98 -11.93
N LEU A 244 37.11 -13.18 -10.65
CA LEU A 244 37.99 -13.69 -9.61
C LEU A 244 38.44 -15.14 -9.87
N ALA A 245 37.55 -16.01 -10.37
CA ALA A 245 37.93 -17.36 -10.81
C ALA A 245 38.97 -17.33 -11.94
N SER A 246 38.84 -16.39 -12.88
CA SER A 246 39.80 -16.19 -13.97
C SER A 246 41.12 -15.56 -13.54
N ALA A 247 41.19 -15.01 -12.31
CA ALA A 247 42.35 -14.27 -11.83
C ALA A 247 43.58 -15.19 -11.66
N PRO A 248 44.78 -14.78 -12.17
CA PRO A 248 46.02 -15.56 -12.05
C PRO A 248 46.50 -15.84 -10.62
N SER A 249 45.87 -15.18 -9.64
CA SER A 249 46.07 -15.26 -8.20
C SER A 249 45.33 -16.44 -7.54
N ILE A 250 44.02 -16.56 -7.78
CA ILE A 250 43.11 -17.52 -7.10
C ILE A 250 43.20 -18.92 -7.72
N MET A 251 43.45 -19.00 -9.03
CA MET A 251 43.66 -20.25 -9.77
C MET A 251 42.54 -21.29 -9.57
N ALA A 252 41.28 -20.83 -9.51
CA ALA A 252 40.10 -21.68 -9.36
C ALA A 252 39.95 -22.69 -10.51
N ARG A 253 39.33 -23.82 -10.21
CA ARG A 253 39.13 -24.95 -11.12
C ARG A 253 37.87 -25.71 -10.72
N PRO A 254 37.13 -26.25 -11.69
CA PRO A 254 35.84 -26.84 -11.40
C PRO A 254 35.95 -28.03 -10.46
N GLY A 255 34.98 -28.12 -9.55
CA GLY A 255 34.88 -29.22 -8.61
C GLY A 255 34.34 -30.51 -9.25
N PRO A 256 34.01 -31.51 -8.41
CA PRO A 256 33.16 -32.65 -8.79
C PRO A 256 31.91 -32.32 -9.62
N ASP A 257 31.31 -31.13 -9.47
CA ASP A 257 30.15 -30.69 -10.27
C ASP A 257 30.49 -30.31 -11.73
N GLY A 258 31.76 -30.02 -12.03
CA GLY A 258 32.24 -29.61 -13.35
C GLY A 258 32.05 -28.11 -13.69
N VAL A 259 31.60 -27.30 -12.74
CA VAL A 259 31.32 -25.84 -12.87
C VAL A 259 32.38 -25.04 -12.10
N VAL A 260 32.58 -23.77 -12.47
CA VAL A 260 33.47 -22.85 -11.75
C VAL A 260 32.63 -21.68 -11.23
N GLY A 261 32.83 -21.33 -9.96
CA GLY A 261 31.98 -20.41 -9.19
C GLY A 261 31.03 -21.13 -8.22
N THR A 262 31.39 -22.32 -7.75
CA THR A 262 30.55 -23.24 -6.95
C THR A 262 31.27 -23.70 -5.67
N LEU A 263 30.53 -24.32 -4.74
CA LEU A 263 31.02 -24.63 -3.38
C LEU A 263 32.22 -25.59 -3.36
N ASP A 264 32.39 -26.38 -4.41
CA ASP A 264 33.34 -27.49 -4.52
C ASP A 264 34.57 -27.18 -5.42
N ASP A 265 34.75 -25.92 -5.84
CA ASP A 265 35.90 -25.45 -6.63
C ASP A 265 37.28 -25.80 -6.01
N GLU A 266 38.15 -26.41 -6.82
CA GLU A 266 39.59 -26.57 -6.55
C GLU A 266 40.30 -25.19 -6.62
N THR A 267 40.26 -24.43 -5.54
CA THR A 267 40.93 -23.12 -5.41
C THR A 267 42.37 -23.23 -4.90
N ALA A 268 43.26 -22.32 -5.32
CA ALA A 268 44.66 -22.32 -4.90
C ALA A 268 45.28 -20.90 -4.89
N CYS A 269 45.13 -20.17 -3.80
CA CYS A 269 45.65 -18.79 -3.69
C CYS A 269 47.19 -18.74 -3.49
N ARG A 270 47.83 -17.82 -4.21
CA ARG A 270 49.22 -17.36 -4.00
C ARG A 270 49.37 -16.50 -2.72
N ALA A 271 50.61 -16.26 -2.29
CA ALA A 271 50.91 -15.54 -1.05
C ALA A 271 50.46 -14.05 -1.02
N ASP A 272 50.02 -13.51 -2.16
CA ASP A 272 49.60 -12.12 -2.37
C ASP A 272 48.07 -11.92 -2.54
N CYS A 273 47.27 -12.99 -2.68
CA CYS A 273 45.82 -12.89 -2.91
C CYS A 273 44.83 -13.16 -1.74
N PRO A 274 45.18 -13.21 -0.44
CA PRO A 274 44.19 -13.50 0.63
C PRO A 274 42.90 -12.68 0.60
N ALA A 275 42.96 -11.42 0.14
CA ALA A 275 41.78 -10.56 0.00
C ALA A 275 40.88 -10.99 -1.17
N GLU A 276 41.44 -11.20 -2.36
CA GLU A 276 40.72 -11.64 -3.56
C GLU A 276 40.10 -13.03 -3.35
N PHE A 277 40.85 -13.94 -2.71
CA PHE A 277 40.37 -15.28 -2.35
C PHE A 277 39.21 -15.22 -1.34
N GLY A 278 39.31 -14.37 -0.33
CA GLY A 278 38.21 -14.15 0.63
C GLY A 278 36.96 -13.57 -0.05
N GLU A 279 37.12 -12.59 -0.94
CA GLU A 279 36.02 -12.02 -1.73
C GLU A 279 35.33 -13.09 -2.59
N TYR A 280 36.10 -13.85 -3.37
CA TYR A 280 35.59 -14.94 -4.21
C TYR A 280 34.80 -15.97 -3.40
N TRP A 281 35.40 -16.45 -2.33
CA TRP A 281 34.81 -17.48 -1.48
C TRP A 281 33.48 -17.01 -0.86
N ILE A 282 33.42 -15.77 -0.36
CA ILE A 282 32.20 -15.20 0.24
C ILE A 282 31.10 -15.03 -0.83
N LEU A 283 31.43 -14.52 -2.01
CA LEU A 283 30.45 -14.35 -3.09
C LEU A 283 29.85 -15.68 -3.55
N VAL A 284 30.68 -16.72 -3.72
CA VAL A 284 30.24 -18.08 -4.06
C VAL A 284 29.30 -18.62 -2.96
N HIS A 285 29.65 -18.48 -1.68
CA HIS A 285 28.83 -19.00 -0.59
C HIS A 285 27.53 -18.21 -0.37
N LEU A 286 27.49 -16.93 -0.72
CA LEU A 286 26.25 -16.13 -0.71
C LEU A 286 25.27 -16.55 -1.80
N LEU A 287 25.75 -16.96 -2.98
CA LEU A 287 24.93 -17.38 -4.12
C LEU A 287 24.67 -18.90 -4.21
N ALA A 288 25.38 -19.69 -3.42
CA ALA A 288 25.21 -21.14 -3.39
C ALA A 288 23.79 -21.55 -2.96
N PRO A 289 23.24 -22.67 -3.51
CA PRO A 289 22.02 -23.24 -2.99
C PRO A 289 22.21 -23.59 -1.52
N ARG A 290 21.29 -23.15 -0.66
CA ARG A 290 21.20 -23.64 0.72
C ARG A 290 20.42 -24.96 0.69
N TYR A 291 20.50 -25.72 1.76
CA TYR A 291 19.73 -26.95 1.92
C TYR A 291 19.08 -26.98 3.31
N ASP A 292 17.88 -27.54 3.37
CA ASP A 292 17.18 -27.86 4.62
C ASP A 292 17.78 -29.13 5.28
N THR A 293 17.19 -29.56 6.40
CA THR A 293 17.59 -30.77 7.14
C THR A 293 17.23 -32.07 6.41
N ARG A 294 16.32 -32.02 5.43
CA ARG A 294 15.85 -33.15 4.61
C ARG A 294 16.66 -33.28 3.30
N GLY A 295 17.48 -32.29 2.97
CA GLY A 295 18.34 -32.22 1.78
C GLY A 295 17.70 -31.52 0.57
N ASN A 296 16.56 -30.85 0.74
CA ASN A 296 15.91 -30.11 -0.34
C ASN A 296 16.62 -28.76 -0.59
N PRO A 297 16.72 -28.30 -1.85
CA PRO A 297 17.33 -27.03 -2.17
C PRO A 297 16.46 -25.84 -1.74
N LEU A 298 17.04 -24.97 -0.93
CA LEU A 298 16.48 -23.67 -0.52
C LEU A 298 17.10 -22.53 -1.35
N PRO A 299 16.40 -21.39 -1.50
CA PRO A 299 16.99 -20.17 -2.09
C PRO A 299 18.31 -19.81 -1.42
N SER A 300 19.27 -19.27 -2.18
CA SER A 300 20.59 -18.92 -1.66
C SER A 300 20.51 -17.89 -0.52
N ALA A 301 21.61 -17.71 0.21
CA ALA A 301 21.68 -16.70 1.27
C ALA A 301 21.38 -15.29 0.74
N PHE A 302 21.96 -14.96 -0.42
CA PHE A 302 21.66 -13.72 -1.14
C PHE A 302 20.21 -13.67 -1.59
N ASP A 303 19.69 -14.74 -2.21
CA ASP A 303 18.34 -14.74 -2.78
C ASP A 303 17.29 -14.56 -1.69
N LYS A 304 17.41 -15.22 -0.53
CA LYS A 304 16.48 -15.05 0.59
C LYS A 304 16.54 -13.66 1.22
N ILE A 305 17.74 -13.12 1.52
CA ILE A 305 17.88 -11.73 2.03
C ILE A 305 17.33 -10.72 1.02
N SER A 306 17.53 -10.98 -0.27
CA SER A 306 16.99 -10.18 -1.36
C SER A 306 15.47 -10.29 -1.45
N GLU A 307 14.88 -11.49 -1.38
CA GLU A 307 13.44 -11.74 -1.39
C GLU A 307 12.73 -11.13 -0.18
N ASP A 308 13.34 -11.18 1.01
CA ASP A 308 12.78 -10.56 2.21
C ASP A 308 12.83 -9.02 2.12
N LEU A 309 13.92 -8.43 1.64
CA LEU A 309 13.95 -6.99 1.33
C LEU A 309 12.96 -6.63 0.21
N GLY A 310 12.81 -7.49 -0.79
CA GLY A 310 11.95 -7.29 -1.95
C GLY A 310 10.45 -7.37 -1.64
N SER A 311 10.05 -8.28 -0.77
CA SER A 311 8.66 -8.45 -0.30
C SER A 311 8.28 -7.33 0.68
N ASN A 312 9.17 -6.97 1.62
CA ASN A 312 8.94 -5.83 2.51
C ASN A 312 8.79 -4.51 1.74
N LEU A 313 9.48 -4.30 0.61
CA LEU A 313 9.34 -3.10 -0.22
C LEU A 313 7.90 -2.86 -0.73
N TYR A 314 7.15 -3.92 -1.08
CA TYR A 314 5.74 -3.78 -1.47
C TYR A 314 4.84 -3.33 -0.31
N GLY A 315 5.29 -3.46 0.94
CA GLY A 315 4.61 -2.94 2.12
C GLY A 315 4.55 -1.41 2.19
N PHE A 316 5.41 -0.69 1.47
CA PHE A 316 5.45 0.78 1.49
C PHE A 316 4.13 1.40 1.03
N LEU A 317 3.59 0.95 -0.11
CA LEU A 317 2.38 1.52 -0.70
C LEU A 317 1.16 1.29 0.19
N ARG A 318 1.04 0.10 0.80
CA ARG A 318 -0.02 -0.19 1.79
C ARG A 318 0.11 0.69 3.04
N ALA A 319 1.32 0.86 3.56
CA ALA A 319 1.58 1.77 4.67
C ALA A 319 1.20 3.22 4.31
N PHE A 320 1.54 3.68 3.11
CA PHE A 320 1.25 5.04 2.64
C PHE A 320 -0.24 5.29 2.41
N VAL A 321 -0.99 4.33 1.84
CA VAL A 321 -2.46 4.45 1.72
C VAL A 321 -3.15 4.43 3.09
N GLN A 322 -2.59 3.74 4.09
CA GLN A 322 -3.05 3.89 5.48
C GLN A 322 -2.71 5.27 6.07
N VAL A 323 -1.59 5.91 5.70
CA VAL A 323 -1.33 7.31 6.06
C VAL A 323 -2.38 8.23 5.45
N ILE A 324 -2.74 8.05 4.17
CA ILE A 324 -3.82 8.80 3.50
C ILE A 324 -5.15 8.68 4.28
N GLN A 325 -5.56 7.47 4.65
CA GLN A 325 -6.76 7.26 5.47
C GLN A 325 -6.65 7.93 6.86
N ASN A 326 -5.47 7.90 7.49
CA ASN A 326 -5.24 8.55 8.78
C ASN A 326 -5.31 10.09 8.69
N VAL A 327 -4.85 10.70 7.59
CA VAL A 327 -5.01 12.13 7.29
C VAL A 327 -6.49 12.46 7.09
N SER A 328 -7.17 11.68 6.25
CA SER A 328 -8.60 11.85 5.92
C SER A 328 -9.48 11.82 7.18
N ASN A 329 -9.22 10.88 8.10
CA ASN A 329 -9.92 10.75 9.38
C ASN A 329 -9.63 11.91 10.35
N LEU A 330 -8.45 12.53 10.27
CA LEU A 330 -8.09 13.66 11.12
C LEU A 330 -8.73 14.97 10.62
N LEU A 331 -8.72 15.19 9.30
CA LEU A 331 -9.34 16.36 8.67
C LEU A 331 -10.88 16.32 8.75
N ASN A 332 -11.49 15.13 8.62
CA ASN A 332 -12.94 14.92 8.70
C ASN A 332 -13.37 14.42 10.10
N SER A 333 -12.71 14.89 11.15
CA SER A 333 -13.13 14.61 12.53
C SER A 333 -14.31 15.51 12.93
N GLY A 334 -15.20 14.99 13.78
CA GLY A 334 -16.43 15.69 14.17
C GLY A 334 -16.18 17.00 14.92
N ILE A 335 -16.92 18.06 14.59
CA ILE A 335 -16.71 19.41 15.13
C ILE A 335 -17.41 19.59 16.49
N ASP A 336 -16.63 19.89 17.55
CA ASP A 336 -17.10 19.95 18.95
C ASP A 336 -17.03 21.35 19.63
N ASP A 337 -17.14 22.41 18.82
CA ASP A 337 -17.59 23.77 19.21
C ASP A 337 -16.74 24.52 20.27
N THR A 338 -15.70 25.24 19.81
CA THR A 338 -15.13 26.48 20.43
C THR A 338 -13.84 26.97 19.73
N GLY A 339 -13.24 26.15 18.87
CA GLY A 339 -11.98 26.44 18.19
C GLY A 339 -12.11 27.19 16.86
N ASP A 340 -10.97 27.32 16.18
CA ASP A 340 -10.90 27.59 14.75
C ASP A 340 -11.06 26.24 14.01
N HIS A 341 -11.90 26.19 12.99
CA HIS A 341 -12.30 24.96 12.31
C HIS A 341 -11.56 24.70 10.99
N GLY A 342 -10.55 25.51 10.65
CA GLY A 342 -9.78 25.33 9.42
C GLY A 342 -8.61 24.35 9.51
N PHE A 343 -7.50 24.76 10.15
CA PHE A 343 -6.24 24.01 10.06
C PHE A 343 -5.69 23.56 11.42
N ASP A 344 -6.36 22.62 12.10
CA ASP A 344 -5.89 22.02 13.37
C ASP A 344 -4.87 20.88 13.20
N LEU A 345 -4.10 20.89 12.12
CA LEU A 345 -2.99 19.98 11.90
C LEU A 345 -1.78 20.37 12.76
N HIS A 346 -1.82 20.01 14.05
CA HIS A 346 -0.70 20.23 14.97
C HIS A 346 0.49 19.29 14.66
N PRO A 347 1.76 19.78 14.65
CA PRO A 347 2.97 18.98 14.34
C PRO A 347 3.16 17.66 15.09
N SER A 348 2.54 17.47 16.26
CA SER A 348 2.55 16.17 16.94
C SER A 348 1.71 15.11 16.23
N ARG A 349 0.56 15.48 15.66
CA ARG A 349 -0.37 14.58 14.97
C ARG A 349 0.24 13.98 13.72
N ILE A 350 1.11 14.71 13.02
CA ILE A 350 1.81 14.22 11.82
C ILE A 350 2.55 12.91 12.12
N ARG A 351 3.20 12.79 13.28
CA ARG A 351 3.92 11.56 13.68
C ARG A 351 2.99 10.41 14.06
N GLU A 352 1.78 10.70 14.54
CA GLU A 352 0.75 9.68 14.80
C GLU A 352 0.16 9.17 13.48
N VAL A 353 -0.12 10.09 12.55
CA VAL A 353 -0.66 9.82 11.21
C VAL A 353 0.32 9.01 10.35
N PHE A 354 1.62 9.36 10.37
CA PHE A 354 2.69 8.64 9.66
C PHE A 354 3.17 7.34 10.33
N ALA A 355 2.60 6.94 11.46
CA ALA A 355 3.00 5.73 12.19
C ALA A 355 3.06 4.43 11.34
N PRO A 356 2.16 4.17 10.36
CA PRO A 356 2.27 2.98 9.51
C PRO A 356 3.56 2.95 8.66
N VAL A 357 4.00 4.11 8.18
CA VAL A 357 5.22 4.26 7.37
C VAL A 357 6.48 4.21 8.26
N ASP A 358 6.43 4.78 9.46
CA ASP A 358 7.51 4.65 10.45
C ASP A 358 7.66 3.19 10.94
N GLU A 359 6.56 2.44 11.11
CA GLU A 359 6.58 1.02 11.49
C GLU A 359 7.07 0.12 10.34
N TRP A 360 6.63 0.40 9.11
CA TRP A 360 7.16 -0.24 7.90
C TRP A 360 8.66 -0.01 7.75
N ALA A 361 9.13 1.23 7.94
CA ALA A 361 10.54 1.58 7.90
C ALA A 361 11.33 0.90 9.03
N GLY A 362 10.75 0.81 10.23
CA GLY A 362 11.32 0.05 11.34
C GLY A 362 11.55 -1.41 10.97
N ARG A 363 10.54 -2.10 10.43
CA ARG A 363 10.65 -3.51 10.00
C ARG A 363 11.59 -3.71 8.80
N THR A 364 11.63 -2.77 7.86
CA THR A 364 12.39 -2.91 6.61
C THR A 364 13.86 -2.52 6.74
N PHE A 365 14.21 -1.60 7.64
CA PHE A 365 15.57 -1.06 7.76
C PHE A 365 16.30 -1.39 9.07
N ALA A 366 15.64 -2.02 10.06
CA ALA A 366 16.31 -2.55 11.25
C ALA A 366 17.00 -3.90 10.98
N ILE A 367 17.82 -3.95 9.92
CA ILE A 367 18.55 -5.16 9.55
C ILE A 367 19.76 -5.31 10.47
N ASP A 368 19.71 -6.27 11.40
CA ASP A 368 20.92 -6.70 12.10
C ASP A 368 21.79 -7.51 11.13
N TRP A 369 22.71 -6.81 10.48
CA TRP A 369 23.71 -7.40 9.58
C TRP A 369 24.56 -8.48 10.26
N THR A 370 24.67 -8.48 11.59
CA THR A 370 25.45 -9.45 12.38
C THR A 370 24.70 -10.75 12.54
N THR A 371 23.43 -10.71 12.96
CA THR A 371 22.53 -11.89 12.98
C THR A 371 22.29 -12.42 11.57
N ALA A 372 21.93 -11.55 10.61
CA ALA A 372 21.76 -11.94 9.20
C ALA A 372 23.06 -12.53 8.62
N GLY A 373 24.22 -12.04 9.06
CA GLY A 373 25.52 -12.59 8.70
C GLY A 373 25.77 -13.97 9.30
N MET A 374 25.48 -14.19 10.59
CA MET A 374 25.65 -15.48 11.24
C MET A 374 24.69 -16.54 10.68
N ALA A 375 23.42 -16.19 10.43
CA ALA A 375 22.41 -17.07 9.84
C ALA A 375 22.75 -17.57 8.42
N VAL A 376 23.71 -16.95 7.73
CA VAL A 376 24.20 -17.37 6.40
C VAL A 376 25.67 -17.77 6.36
N SER A 377 26.41 -17.66 7.47
CA SER A 377 27.82 -18.04 7.55
C SER A 377 27.96 -19.54 7.87
N PRO A 378 28.65 -20.34 7.04
CA PRO A 378 29.09 -21.67 7.46
C PRO A 378 29.95 -21.57 8.72
N ALA A 379 29.80 -22.48 9.68
CA ALA A 379 30.47 -22.39 10.99
C ALA A 379 32.00 -22.14 10.89
N TRP A 380 32.66 -22.81 9.95
CA TRP A 380 34.10 -22.65 9.71
C TRP A 380 34.53 -21.27 9.18
N TYR A 381 33.60 -20.48 8.60
CA TYR A 381 33.89 -19.08 8.28
C TYR A 381 34.02 -18.24 9.54
N ASN A 382 33.31 -18.56 10.62
CA ASN A 382 33.48 -17.87 11.91
C ASN A 382 34.87 -18.18 12.48
N ASP A 383 35.37 -19.42 12.35
CA ASP A 383 36.76 -19.78 12.66
C ASP A 383 37.76 -19.02 11.79
N LEU A 384 37.49 -18.87 10.49
CA LEU A 384 38.34 -18.10 9.56
C LEU A 384 38.34 -16.60 9.91
N SER A 385 37.19 -16.02 10.26
CA SER A 385 37.06 -14.61 10.67
C SER A 385 37.76 -14.35 12.01
N ALA A 386 37.67 -15.30 12.95
CA ALA A 386 38.44 -15.30 14.19
C ALA A 386 39.96 -15.38 13.90
N PHE A 387 40.39 -16.31 13.04
CA PHE A 387 41.78 -16.46 12.60
C PHE A 387 42.34 -15.20 11.93
N LEU A 388 41.63 -14.62 10.96
CA LEU A 388 42.01 -13.36 10.30
C LEU A 388 42.06 -12.19 11.30
N SER A 389 41.16 -12.17 12.29
CA SER A 389 41.17 -11.19 13.37
C SER A 389 42.44 -11.29 14.25
N MET A 390 43.05 -12.48 14.42
CA MET A 390 44.36 -12.63 15.09
C MET A 390 45.47 -11.87 14.34
N PHE A 391 45.38 -11.76 13.02
CA PHE A 391 46.27 -10.98 12.14
C PHE A 391 45.81 -9.53 11.94
N ARG A 392 44.78 -9.07 12.67
CA ARG A 392 44.12 -7.76 12.56
C ARG A 392 43.41 -7.50 11.23
N VAL A 393 43.15 -8.54 10.44
CA VAL A 393 42.31 -8.47 9.24
C VAL A 393 40.87 -8.74 9.69
N ARG A 394 40.06 -7.70 9.83
CA ARG A 394 38.62 -7.84 10.12
C ARG A 394 37.85 -7.87 8.82
N VAL A 395 37.35 -9.05 8.47
CA VAL A 395 36.34 -9.26 7.44
C VAL A 395 35.30 -10.19 8.06
N THR A 396 34.09 -9.68 8.24
CA THR A 396 32.93 -10.47 8.67
C THR A 396 31.93 -10.52 7.52
N ILE A 397 31.14 -11.58 7.41
CA ILE A 397 30.04 -11.62 6.43
C ILE A 397 29.02 -10.52 6.73
N ALA A 398 28.87 -10.09 7.98
CA ALA A 398 28.08 -8.92 8.36
C ALA A 398 28.57 -7.61 7.69
N ASP A 399 29.89 -7.37 7.68
CA ASP A 399 30.47 -6.21 7.01
C ASP A 399 30.35 -6.29 5.48
N VAL A 400 30.35 -7.51 4.91
CA VAL A 400 30.19 -7.74 3.45
C VAL A 400 28.73 -7.61 3.02
N LEU A 401 27.78 -8.19 3.76
CA LEU A 401 26.34 -7.99 3.55
C LEU A 401 26.00 -6.50 3.64
N ARG A 402 26.53 -5.80 4.66
CA ARG A 402 26.40 -4.34 4.74
C ARG A 402 27.01 -3.65 3.51
N ALA A 403 28.23 -3.99 3.09
CA ALA A 403 28.83 -3.40 1.89
C ALA A 403 28.03 -3.64 0.59
N LEU A 404 27.33 -4.78 0.48
CA LEU A 404 26.50 -5.14 -0.68
C LEU A 404 25.10 -4.49 -0.66
N PHE A 405 24.43 -4.48 0.49
CA PHE A 405 23.02 -4.09 0.61
C PHE A 405 22.77 -2.73 1.26
N GLU A 406 23.65 -2.22 2.15
CA GLU A 406 23.51 -0.90 2.79
C GLU A 406 23.37 0.25 1.76
N PRO A 407 24.08 0.27 0.60
CA PRO A 407 23.84 1.29 -0.41
C PRO A 407 22.39 1.30 -0.92
N ILE A 408 21.81 0.12 -1.15
CA ILE A 408 20.41 -0.03 -1.58
C ILE A 408 19.48 0.41 -0.45
N VAL A 409 19.70 -0.06 0.79
CA VAL A 409 18.93 0.30 1.99
C VAL A 409 18.90 1.82 2.22
N GLN A 410 20.02 2.50 2.07
CA GLN A 410 20.10 3.95 2.21
C GLN A 410 19.40 4.70 1.06
N GLU A 411 19.45 4.20 -0.17
CA GLU A 411 18.69 4.79 -1.28
C GLU A 411 17.17 4.63 -1.10
N ILE A 412 16.70 3.45 -0.68
CA ILE A 412 15.28 3.23 -0.32
C ILE A 412 14.87 4.21 0.77
N ARG A 413 15.66 4.31 1.85
CA ARG A 413 15.36 5.16 2.99
C ARG A 413 15.31 6.64 2.62
N VAL A 414 16.24 7.13 1.81
CA VAL A 414 16.21 8.54 1.37
C VAL A 414 15.00 8.78 0.46
N ALA A 415 14.78 7.96 -0.56
CA ALA A 415 13.72 8.17 -1.54
C ALA A 415 12.30 8.03 -0.93
N LEU A 416 12.06 7.05 -0.06
CA LEU A 416 10.72 6.72 0.45
C LEU A 416 10.41 7.27 1.86
N ILE A 417 11.42 7.63 2.67
CA ILE A 417 11.20 8.20 4.03
C ILE A 417 11.62 9.68 4.11
N THR A 418 12.83 10.04 3.70
CA THR A 418 13.28 11.44 3.79
C THR A 418 12.50 12.34 2.82
N GLU A 419 12.44 11.99 1.54
CA GLU A 419 11.78 12.85 0.54
C GLU A 419 10.25 12.88 0.67
N VAL A 420 9.64 11.92 1.38
CA VAL A 420 8.20 11.84 1.67
C VAL A 420 7.89 12.33 3.10
N ARG A 421 8.14 11.50 4.11
CA ARG A 421 7.71 11.68 5.51
C ARG A 421 8.42 12.83 6.22
N GLU A 422 9.69 13.09 5.94
CA GLU A 422 10.40 14.23 6.56
C GLU A 422 10.05 15.57 5.88
N ARG A 423 9.82 15.60 4.56
CA ARG A 423 9.30 16.78 3.86
C ARG A 423 7.87 17.14 4.28
N ALA A 424 6.99 16.14 4.37
CA ALA A 424 5.62 16.28 4.84
C ALA A 424 5.54 17.02 6.19
N ALA A 425 6.36 16.61 7.15
CA ALA A 425 6.45 17.26 8.46
C ALA A 425 6.91 18.72 8.36
N VAL A 426 7.98 19.00 7.60
CA VAL A 426 8.50 20.38 7.44
C VAL A 426 7.47 21.30 6.78
N TYR A 427 6.75 20.83 5.76
CA TYR A 427 5.75 21.64 5.07
C TYR A 427 4.59 22.02 5.99
N VAL A 428 4.00 21.05 6.71
CA VAL A 428 2.88 21.34 7.63
C VAL A 428 3.34 22.24 8.79
N ASP A 429 4.57 22.04 9.29
CA ASP A 429 5.17 22.95 10.29
C ASP A 429 5.31 24.39 9.78
N ASP A 430 5.67 24.60 8.51
CA ASP A 430 5.77 25.93 7.87
C ASP A 430 4.38 26.51 7.54
N LEU A 431 3.46 25.71 6.97
CA LEU A 431 2.09 26.10 6.65
C LEU A 431 1.32 26.51 7.91
N LYS A 432 1.37 25.72 9.00
CA LYS A 432 0.70 26.06 10.27
C LYS A 432 1.20 27.41 10.81
N ARG A 433 2.50 27.69 10.70
CA ARG A 433 3.10 28.99 11.08
C ARG A 433 2.66 30.14 10.19
N ALA A 434 2.44 29.91 8.89
CA ALA A 434 1.91 30.92 7.98
C ALA A 434 0.40 31.17 8.23
N TYR A 435 -0.35 30.10 8.49
CA TYR A 435 -1.76 30.12 8.82
C TYR A 435 -2.01 30.93 10.10
N ASP A 436 -1.34 30.58 11.21
CA ASP A 436 -1.47 31.28 12.50
C ASP A 436 -1.07 32.77 12.44
N ALA A 437 -0.23 33.14 11.46
CA ALA A 437 0.19 34.52 11.24
C ALA A 437 -0.76 35.34 10.34
N ALA A 438 -1.60 34.68 9.53
CA ALA A 438 -2.42 35.33 8.50
C ALA A 438 -3.93 35.02 8.57
N LEU A 439 -4.37 34.13 9.47
CA LEU A 439 -5.77 33.79 9.73
C LEU A 439 -6.67 35.03 9.89
N ALA A 440 -6.37 35.89 10.86
CA ALA A 440 -7.18 37.06 11.19
C ALA A 440 -7.35 38.06 10.02
N PRO A 441 -6.28 38.52 9.33
CA PRO A 441 -6.44 39.42 8.18
C PRO A 441 -7.08 38.76 6.95
N TRP A 442 -6.97 37.43 6.78
CA TRP A 442 -7.77 36.73 5.76
C TRP A 442 -9.25 36.68 6.13
N THR A 443 -9.57 36.37 7.39
CA THR A 443 -10.94 36.37 7.92
C THR A 443 -11.61 37.73 7.71
N GLU A 444 -10.92 38.83 8.04
CA GLU A 444 -11.38 40.21 7.82
C GLU A 444 -11.69 40.46 6.33
N ARG A 445 -10.78 40.06 5.42
CA ARG A 445 -11.01 40.19 3.97
C ARG A 445 -12.22 39.39 3.47
N VAL A 446 -12.39 38.13 3.91
CA VAL A 446 -13.50 37.27 3.44
C VAL A 446 -14.84 37.90 3.84
N TYR A 447 -14.97 38.37 5.07
CA TYR A 447 -16.20 39.04 5.51
C TYR A 447 -16.42 40.41 4.85
N ASP A 448 -15.37 41.20 4.57
CA ASP A 448 -15.50 42.45 3.79
C ASP A 448 -16.11 42.19 2.39
N VAL A 449 -15.72 41.09 1.72
CA VAL A 449 -16.31 40.70 0.42
C VAL A 449 -17.76 40.24 0.59
N LEU A 450 -18.04 39.36 1.55
CA LEU A 450 -19.38 38.83 1.79
C LEU A 450 -20.38 39.95 2.14
N ASP A 451 -20.04 40.84 3.08
CA ASP A 451 -20.92 41.90 3.55
C ASP A 451 -21.08 43.04 2.53
N SER A 452 -20.08 43.28 1.67
CA SER A 452 -20.25 44.19 0.53
C SER A 452 -21.07 43.59 -0.62
N SER A 453 -21.07 42.26 -0.80
CA SER A 453 -21.95 41.57 -1.75
C SER A 453 -23.42 41.51 -1.31
N ALA A 454 -23.70 41.70 -0.01
CA ALA A 454 -24.99 41.41 0.62
C ALA A 454 -26.17 42.20 -0.01
N PRO A 455 -27.24 41.53 -0.47
CA PRO A 455 -28.42 42.22 -1.00
C PRO A 455 -29.14 43.05 0.09
N PRO A 456 -29.32 44.38 -0.05
CA PRO A 456 -29.81 45.26 1.03
C PRO A 456 -31.21 44.99 1.59
N ALA A 457 -31.97 44.06 1.00
CA ALA A 457 -33.31 43.64 1.42
C ALA A 457 -33.37 42.21 2.00
N LEU A 458 -32.24 41.49 2.03
CA LEU A 458 -32.17 40.09 2.44
C LEU A 458 -32.05 39.93 3.97
N GLY A 459 -31.22 40.76 4.60
CA GLY A 459 -30.98 40.73 6.06
C GLY A 459 -29.77 39.92 6.50
N GLY A 460 -28.83 39.67 5.59
CA GLY A 460 -27.58 38.93 5.76
C GLY A 460 -26.80 38.89 4.43
N ASN A 461 -25.63 38.28 4.42
CA ASN A 461 -24.90 37.93 3.21
C ASN A 461 -25.34 36.53 2.67
N ALA A 462 -24.60 35.97 1.70
CA ALA A 462 -24.95 34.68 1.10
C ALA A 462 -24.85 33.50 2.09
N LEU A 463 -23.85 33.52 2.98
CA LEU A 463 -23.53 32.41 3.88
C LEU A 463 -24.51 32.32 5.06
N ASP A 464 -25.06 33.46 5.52
CA ASP A 464 -26.17 33.49 6.49
C ASP A 464 -27.40 32.66 6.03
N HIS A 465 -27.49 32.37 4.73
CA HIS A 465 -28.62 31.68 4.07
C HIS A 465 -28.15 30.54 3.13
N LEU A 466 -27.00 29.93 3.44
CA LEU A 466 -26.20 29.05 2.57
C LEU A 466 -27.01 28.02 1.75
N GLU A 467 -27.88 27.22 2.36
CA GLU A 467 -28.69 26.18 1.67
C GLU A 467 -29.57 26.71 0.52
N SER A 468 -29.90 28.02 0.60
CA SER A 468 -30.74 28.77 -0.34
C SER A 468 -29.95 29.77 -1.19
N SER A 469 -28.62 29.75 -1.08
CA SER A 469 -27.68 30.54 -1.88
C SER A 469 -27.25 29.81 -3.17
N GLY A 470 -26.75 30.59 -4.14
CA GLY A 470 -26.19 30.05 -5.37
C GLY A 470 -25.01 29.12 -5.12
N LEU A 471 -24.18 29.40 -4.11
CA LEU A 471 -23.05 28.55 -3.72
C LEU A 471 -23.48 27.10 -3.45
N PHE A 472 -24.50 26.88 -2.60
CA PHE A 472 -25.05 25.53 -2.41
C PHE A 472 -25.74 25.02 -3.69
N VAL A 473 -26.65 25.84 -4.25
CA VAL A 473 -27.57 25.40 -5.31
C VAL A 473 -26.84 25.02 -6.60
N HIS A 474 -25.81 25.77 -6.96
CA HIS A 474 -25.01 25.50 -8.15
C HIS A 474 -24.17 24.22 -7.97
N SER A 475 -23.51 24.04 -6.82
CA SER A 475 -22.76 22.80 -6.53
C SER A 475 -23.67 21.57 -6.53
N PHE A 476 -24.83 21.65 -5.87
CA PHE A 476 -25.82 20.56 -5.85
C PHE A 476 -26.34 20.25 -7.26
N ASN A 477 -26.76 21.27 -8.01
CA ASN A 477 -27.30 21.09 -9.37
C ASN A 477 -26.26 20.53 -10.35
N LEU A 478 -25.02 21.03 -10.31
CA LEU A 478 -23.93 20.51 -11.15
C LEU A 478 -23.59 19.07 -10.78
N THR A 479 -23.50 18.76 -9.48
CA THR A 479 -23.27 17.40 -8.98
C THR A 479 -24.32 16.43 -9.53
N VAL A 480 -25.61 16.68 -9.28
CA VAL A 480 -26.65 15.70 -9.63
C VAL A 480 -26.89 15.61 -11.13
N ALA A 481 -26.68 16.70 -11.88
CA ALA A 481 -26.67 16.64 -13.33
C ALA A 481 -25.49 15.81 -13.85
N THR A 482 -24.29 15.99 -13.30
CA THR A 482 -23.10 15.22 -13.64
C THR A 482 -23.32 13.73 -13.40
N LEU A 483 -23.81 13.35 -12.22
CA LEU A 483 -24.12 11.95 -11.87
C LEU A 483 -25.24 11.33 -12.75
N ALA A 484 -26.03 12.16 -13.44
CA ALA A 484 -27.02 11.69 -14.44
C ALA A 484 -26.42 11.52 -15.85
N ASN A 485 -25.34 12.24 -16.20
CA ASN A 485 -24.52 11.99 -17.38
C ASN A 485 -23.13 12.68 -17.25
N HIS A 486 -22.06 11.89 -17.06
CA HIS A 486 -20.69 12.41 -16.90
C HIS A 486 -20.18 13.21 -18.12
N GLU A 487 -20.74 13.01 -19.32
CA GLU A 487 -20.36 13.80 -20.51
C GLU A 487 -20.64 15.30 -20.35
N LEU A 488 -21.47 15.69 -19.37
CA LEU A 488 -21.74 17.09 -19.04
C LEU A 488 -20.49 17.87 -18.62
N VAL A 489 -19.51 17.21 -18.00
CA VAL A 489 -18.30 17.84 -17.44
C VAL A 489 -17.01 17.41 -18.15
N LEU A 490 -17.07 16.36 -18.97
CA LEU A 490 -15.95 15.91 -19.80
C LEU A 490 -15.78 16.81 -21.03
N VAL A 491 -14.56 17.33 -21.21
CA VAL A 491 -14.14 18.10 -22.40
C VAL A 491 -13.56 17.14 -23.44
N THR A 492 -13.81 17.40 -24.73
CA THR A 492 -13.29 16.56 -25.83
C THR A 492 -12.43 17.38 -26.79
N GLY A 493 -11.11 17.14 -26.79
CA GLY A 493 -10.14 17.84 -27.63
C GLY A 493 -8.71 17.65 -27.10
N ASP A 494 -7.76 18.45 -27.61
CA ASP A 494 -6.47 18.64 -26.93
C ASP A 494 -6.69 19.51 -25.67
N PRO A 495 -6.47 18.98 -24.45
CA PRO A 495 -6.75 19.73 -23.22
C PRO A 495 -5.83 20.94 -23.05
N ILE A 496 -4.60 20.87 -23.57
CA ILE A 496 -3.54 21.85 -23.31
C ILE A 496 -3.78 23.15 -24.10
N ALA A 497 -4.55 23.08 -25.19
CA ALA A 497 -4.90 24.23 -26.02
C ALA A 497 -6.25 24.90 -25.67
N HIS A 498 -7.16 24.20 -24.97
CA HIS A 498 -8.61 24.50 -25.02
C HIS A 498 -9.41 24.26 -23.71
N GLY A 499 -8.84 24.48 -22.52
CA GLY A 499 -9.62 24.31 -21.29
C GLY A 499 -8.92 24.70 -19.96
N PRO A 500 -9.63 24.54 -18.84
CA PRO A 500 -9.11 24.71 -17.48
C PRO A 500 -8.27 23.49 -17.10
N ALA A 501 -7.27 23.67 -16.23
CA ALA A 501 -6.32 22.62 -15.88
C ALA A 501 -6.55 21.98 -14.50
N SER A 502 -7.51 22.46 -13.70
CA SER A 502 -7.93 21.89 -12.42
C SER A 502 -9.44 22.09 -12.21
N PHE A 503 -10.05 21.42 -11.23
CA PHE A 503 -11.43 21.74 -10.82
C PHE A 503 -11.49 23.17 -10.30
N ASP A 504 -10.56 23.49 -9.40
CA ASP A 504 -10.34 24.72 -8.64
C ASP A 504 -10.02 25.97 -9.48
N ALA A 505 -9.91 25.85 -10.81
CA ALA A 505 -9.75 27.00 -11.71
C ALA A 505 -11.04 27.84 -11.79
N SER A 506 -10.94 29.17 -11.69
CA SER A 506 -12.06 30.06 -12.05
C SER A 506 -12.53 29.76 -13.48
N TYR A 507 -13.83 29.87 -13.71
CA TYR A 507 -14.48 29.58 -14.99
C TYR A 507 -14.49 28.10 -15.43
N THR A 508 -14.01 27.13 -14.63
CA THR A 508 -14.19 25.69 -14.92
C THR A 508 -15.62 25.32 -15.33
N PRO A 509 -16.70 25.80 -14.66
CA PRO A 509 -18.08 25.53 -15.07
C PRO A 509 -18.42 26.02 -16.49
N GLU A 510 -17.84 27.12 -16.96
CA GLU A 510 -18.11 27.66 -18.30
C GLU A 510 -17.53 26.79 -19.41
N TRP A 511 -16.45 26.05 -19.13
CA TRP A 511 -15.81 25.12 -20.06
C TRP A 511 -16.46 23.73 -20.10
N THR A 512 -17.30 23.39 -19.11
CA THR A 512 -18.11 22.16 -19.16
C THR A 512 -19.14 22.21 -20.29
N GLN A 513 -19.64 21.05 -20.73
CA GLN A 513 -20.77 21.03 -21.66
C GLN A 513 -22.04 21.65 -21.07
N VAL A 514 -22.20 21.70 -19.73
CA VAL A 514 -23.27 22.49 -19.10
C VAL A 514 -23.11 23.98 -19.35
N GLY A 515 -21.89 24.53 -19.23
CA GLY A 515 -21.61 25.95 -19.49
C GLY A 515 -21.74 26.33 -20.96
N LEU A 516 -21.19 25.49 -21.84
CA LEU A 516 -21.14 25.70 -23.29
C LEU A 516 -22.50 25.52 -24.00
N CYS A 517 -23.39 24.70 -23.46
CA CYS A 517 -24.71 24.45 -24.04
C CYS A 517 -25.80 25.28 -23.33
N ASP A 518 -26.24 26.39 -23.94
CA ASP A 518 -27.29 27.28 -23.38
C ASP A 518 -28.52 26.54 -22.81
N TYR A 519 -29.05 25.53 -23.52
CA TYR A 519 -30.23 24.78 -23.10
C TYR A 519 -29.99 23.86 -21.88
N LEU A 520 -28.74 23.54 -21.56
CA LEU A 520 -28.34 22.85 -20.33
C LEU A 520 -28.02 23.87 -19.23
N ARG A 521 -27.27 24.93 -19.56
CA ARG A 521 -26.92 26.02 -18.63
C ARG A 521 -28.15 26.63 -18.00
N ASP A 522 -29.15 27.02 -18.79
CA ASP A 522 -30.38 27.65 -18.32
C ASP A 522 -31.27 26.69 -17.49
N ALA A 523 -31.00 25.38 -17.51
CA ALA A 523 -31.70 24.37 -16.72
C ALA A 523 -31.02 24.05 -15.37
N VAL A 524 -29.69 24.11 -15.32
CA VAL A 524 -28.84 23.83 -14.14
C VAL A 524 -28.50 25.10 -13.36
N PHE A 525 -28.27 26.21 -14.05
CA PHE A 525 -27.87 27.51 -13.52
C PHE A 525 -28.84 28.63 -13.98
N PRO A 526 -30.13 28.59 -13.55
CA PRO A 526 -31.20 29.41 -14.12
C PRO A 526 -31.04 30.93 -13.95
N HIS A 527 -30.15 31.37 -13.04
CA HIS A 527 -29.83 32.80 -12.83
C HIS A 527 -28.45 33.21 -13.39
N GLY A 528 -27.78 32.31 -14.12
CA GLY A 528 -26.42 32.48 -14.67
C GLY A 528 -25.33 31.78 -13.86
N LEU A 529 -24.11 31.72 -14.40
CA LEU A 529 -22.97 30.98 -13.82
C LEU A 529 -22.05 31.81 -12.89
N GLY A 530 -21.88 33.10 -13.17
CA GLY A 530 -20.85 33.96 -12.55
C GLY A 530 -21.00 34.22 -11.04
N MET A 531 -20.06 34.99 -10.48
CA MET A 531 -20.01 35.34 -9.05
C MET A 531 -21.27 36.00 -8.50
N ARG A 532 -21.99 36.78 -9.33
CA ARG A 532 -23.23 37.44 -8.90
C ARG A 532 -24.33 36.43 -8.54
N PRO A 533 -24.81 35.53 -9.42
CA PRO A 533 -25.78 34.51 -9.04
C PRO A 533 -25.27 33.54 -7.98
N LEU A 534 -23.96 33.23 -7.95
CA LEU A 534 -23.34 32.39 -6.92
C LEU A 534 -23.57 32.94 -5.49
N LEU A 535 -23.32 34.24 -5.27
CA LEU A 535 -23.57 34.90 -3.97
C LEU A 535 -25.02 35.42 -3.82
N SER A 536 -25.92 35.09 -4.74
CA SER A 536 -27.34 35.44 -4.64
C SER A 536 -28.13 34.39 -3.87
N VAL A 537 -29.30 34.76 -3.36
CA VAL A 537 -30.15 33.90 -2.51
C VAL A 537 -31.60 33.93 -2.98
N GLU A 538 -32.28 32.79 -3.05
CA GLU A 538 -33.72 32.72 -3.37
C GLU A 538 -34.53 32.23 -2.17
N ARG A 539 -35.50 33.02 -1.71
CA ARG A 539 -36.38 32.65 -0.58
C ARG A 539 -37.84 32.72 -1.01
N GLY A 540 -38.50 31.57 -1.00
CA GLY A 540 -39.89 31.41 -1.44
C GLY A 540 -40.03 31.59 -2.96
N ALA A 541 -40.41 32.79 -3.39
CA ALA A 541 -40.52 33.16 -4.81
C ALA A 541 -39.86 34.53 -5.07
N THR A 542 -38.82 34.86 -4.31
CA THR A 542 -38.09 36.13 -4.40
C THR A 542 -36.59 35.86 -4.46
N PHE A 543 -35.98 36.27 -5.55
CA PHE A 543 -34.54 36.22 -5.79
C PHE A 543 -33.88 37.53 -5.31
N TYR A 544 -32.90 37.40 -4.43
CA TYR A 544 -32.13 38.48 -3.83
C TYR A 544 -30.73 38.49 -4.46
N GLY A 545 -30.58 39.27 -5.54
CA GLY A 545 -29.36 39.32 -6.33
C GLY A 545 -28.21 40.10 -5.66
N ALA A 546 -27.03 39.47 -5.55
CA ALA A 546 -25.82 40.03 -4.93
C ALA A 546 -25.31 41.33 -5.58
N VAL A 547 -24.64 42.19 -4.81
CA VAL A 547 -24.13 43.50 -5.24
C VAL A 547 -22.64 43.42 -5.59
N MET A 548 -22.32 42.64 -6.62
CA MET A 548 -20.95 42.44 -7.13
C MET A 548 -20.72 43.29 -8.41
N PRO A 549 -19.58 44.01 -8.56
CA PRO A 549 -19.30 44.82 -9.74
C PRO A 549 -18.56 44.06 -10.86
N GLU A 550 -17.80 43.03 -10.49
CA GLU A 550 -16.86 42.27 -11.32
C GLU A 550 -16.97 40.79 -10.95
N ASP A 551 -16.51 39.91 -11.84
CA ASP A 551 -16.48 38.45 -11.65
C ASP A 551 -15.10 37.98 -11.15
N SER A 552 -14.87 36.67 -11.01
CA SER A 552 -13.57 36.14 -10.53
C SER A 552 -12.40 36.56 -11.43
N PRO A 553 -11.18 36.68 -10.88
CA PRO A 553 -10.00 37.07 -11.66
C PRO A 553 -9.77 36.10 -12.83
N ILE A 554 -9.18 36.65 -13.89
CA ILE A 554 -8.58 35.87 -14.97
C ILE A 554 -7.14 35.59 -14.55
N GLU A 555 -6.74 34.34 -14.48
CA GLU A 555 -5.57 33.94 -13.68
C GLU A 555 -4.39 33.60 -14.60
N CYS A 556 -4.08 34.56 -15.49
CA CYS A 556 -3.00 34.46 -16.48
C CYS A 556 -1.99 35.59 -16.27
N HIS A 557 -0.72 35.24 -16.07
CA HIS A 557 0.36 36.20 -15.92
C HIS A 557 0.77 36.74 -17.30
N ASP A 558 0.63 38.05 -17.50
CA ASP A 558 1.04 38.75 -18.73
C ASP A 558 2.30 39.58 -18.43
N GLY A 559 3.40 38.89 -18.17
CA GLY A 559 4.66 39.50 -17.78
C GLY A 559 4.77 39.86 -16.29
N SER A 560 3.78 39.53 -15.46
CA SER A 560 3.69 39.96 -14.05
C SER A 560 3.01 38.92 -13.14
N LEU A 561 3.73 38.47 -12.11
CA LEU A 561 3.21 37.64 -11.01
C LEU A 561 2.43 38.46 -9.96
N SER A 562 2.19 39.75 -10.21
CA SER A 562 1.36 40.61 -9.36
C SER A 562 0.32 41.38 -10.17
N THR A 563 0.08 40.99 -11.43
CA THR A 563 -0.87 41.68 -12.32
C THR A 563 -1.29 40.73 -13.44
N PHE A 564 -2.52 40.27 -13.39
CA PHE A 564 -3.11 39.54 -14.50
C PHE A 564 -3.34 40.48 -15.68
N GLY A 565 -3.11 39.97 -16.89
CA GLY A 565 -3.27 40.75 -18.13
C GLY A 565 -4.49 40.36 -18.95
N PRO A 566 -4.62 40.89 -20.17
CA PRO A 566 -5.65 40.48 -21.11
C PRO A 566 -5.48 38.98 -21.47
N PRO A 567 -6.49 38.13 -21.21
CA PRO A 567 -6.40 36.72 -21.54
C PRO A 567 -6.37 36.51 -23.05
N ASN A 568 -5.52 35.57 -23.45
CA ASN A 568 -5.57 34.88 -24.74
C ASN A 568 -4.78 33.57 -24.59
N ALA A 569 -4.89 32.66 -25.56
CA ALA A 569 -4.24 31.34 -25.46
C ALA A 569 -2.69 31.37 -25.38
N GLU A 570 -2.03 32.49 -25.70
CA GLU A 570 -0.58 32.67 -25.56
C GLU A 570 -0.20 33.22 -24.17
N SER A 571 -0.90 34.25 -23.66
CA SER A 571 -0.67 34.76 -22.28
C SER A 571 -1.21 33.84 -21.19
N CYS A 572 -2.19 32.99 -21.52
CA CYS A 572 -2.75 31.93 -20.66
C CYS A 572 -2.18 30.54 -20.98
N ALA A 573 -1.05 30.43 -21.68
CA ALA A 573 -0.41 29.14 -21.94
C ALA A 573 0.00 28.44 -20.63
N HIS A 574 -0.13 27.11 -20.57
CA HIS A 574 0.32 26.36 -19.40
C HIS A 574 1.85 26.44 -19.24
N THR A 575 2.31 26.64 -18.01
CA THR A 575 3.72 26.79 -17.67
C THR A 575 3.99 26.30 -16.24
N SER A 576 5.20 25.84 -15.95
CA SER A 576 5.54 25.34 -14.61
C SER A 576 5.97 26.45 -13.65
N ILE A 577 5.93 26.19 -12.35
CA ILE A 577 6.37 27.14 -11.31
C ILE A 577 7.85 27.53 -11.49
N ASP A 578 8.72 26.61 -11.92
CA ASP A 578 10.12 26.94 -12.22
C ASP A 578 10.28 27.73 -13.52
N ALA A 579 9.41 27.54 -14.52
CA ALA A 579 9.38 28.41 -15.69
C ALA A 579 8.90 29.83 -15.31
N LEU A 580 7.84 29.98 -14.50
CA LEU A 580 7.35 31.28 -13.99
C LEU A 580 8.37 32.02 -13.10
N ARG A 581 9.25 31.30 -12.42
CA ARG A 581 10.40 31.89 -11.70
C ARG A 581 11.37 32.59 -12.65
N GLU A 582 11.54 32.11 -13.88
CA GLU A 582 12.39 32.74 -14.90
C GLU A 582 11.62 33.73 -15.78
N ASP A 583 10.55 33.30 -16.45
CA ASP A 583 9.75 34.08 -17.39
C ASP A 583 8.28 34.21 -16.91
N PRO A 584 7.80 35.42 -16.56
CA PRO A 584 6.51 35.63 -15.89
C PRO A 584 5.32 35.66 -16.86
N TYR A 585 5.28 34.77 -17.85
CA TYR A 585 4.19 34.61 -18.81
C TYR A 585 3.57 33.21 -18.70
N GLY A 586 2.24 33.14 -18.81
CA GLY A 586 1.46 31.90 -18.75
C GLY A 586 0.61 31.78 -17.49
N SER A 587 0.04 30.59 -17.27
CA SER A 587 -0.78 30.24 -16.11
C SER A 587 -0.44 28.84 -15.61
N LEU A 588 -0.58 28.61 -14.30
CA LEU A 588 -0.49 27.27 -13.71
C LEU A 588 -1.76 26.45 -14.02
N THR A 589 -2.93 27.07 -13.90
CA THR A 589 -4.23 26.37 -13.83
C THR A 589 -5.21 26.76 -14.95
N ARG A 590 -4.85 27.76 -15.78
CA ARG A 590 -5.57 28.19 -16.99
C ARG A 590 -7.02 28.62 -16.76
N ALA A 591 -7.26 29.33 -15.66
CA ALA A 591 -8.55 29.91 -15.33
C ALA A 591 -8.86 31.20 -16.13
N TYR A 592 -9.51 31.05 -17.29
CA TYR A 592 -10.02 32.18 -18.10
C TYR A 592 -11.30 31.81 -18.87
N PRO A 593 -12.19 32.78 -19.18
CA PRO A 593 -13.45 32.48 -19.88
C PRO A 593 -13.24 31.91 -21.31
N PRO A 594 -14.06 30.93 -21.75
CA PRO A 594 -14.01 30.34 -23.09
C PRO A 594 -13.97 31.33 -24.26
N ALA A 595 -14.56 32.52 -24.09
CA ALA A 595 -14.61 33.57 -25.09
C ALA A 595 -13.24 34.15 -25.49
N ASN A 596 -12.18 33.92 -24.69
CA ASN A 596 -10.83 34.44 -24.95
C ASN A 596 -9.87 33.38 -25.53
N ALA A 597 -10.37 32.19 -25.83
CA ALA A 597 -9.58 31.07 -26.36
C ALA A 597 -9.18 31.25 -27.85
N SER A 598 -8.21 30.46 -28.30
CA SER A 598 -7.73 30.43 -29.70
C SER A 598 -8.71 29.79 -30.68
N GLY A 599 -9.76 29.12 -30.18
CA GLY A 599 -10.85 28.53 -30.95
C GLY A 599 -12.15 28.54 -30.15
N THR A 600 -13.28 28.31 -30.81
CA THR A 600 -14.60 28.27 -30.16
C THR A 600 -14.90 26.85 -29.65
N PRO A 601 -14.89 26.58 -28.33
CA PRO A 601 -15.35 25.29 -27.81
C PRO A 601 -16.84 25.08 -28.13
N GLY A 602 -17.18 23.88 -28.61
CA GLY A 602 -18.51 23.57 -29.12
C GLY A 602 -19.39 22.83 -28.10
N CYS A 603 -20.65 23.23 -28.02
CA CYS A 603 -21.70 22.40 -27.43
C CYS A 603 -21.92 21.13 -28.27
N ARG A 604 -21.80 19.95 -27.67
CA ARG A 604 -21.91 18.63 -28.32
C ARG A 604 -23.35 18.18 -28.62
N GLY A 605 -24.35 18.90 -28.13
CA GLY A 605 -25.77 18.51 -28.30
C GLY A 605 -26.18 17.28 -27.48
N LEU A 606 -25.67 17.17 -26.24
CA LEU A 606 -25.93 16.05 -25.35
C LEU A 606 -27.42 15.93 -24.97
N VAL A 607 -27.95 14.72 -24.95
CA VAL A 607 -29.25 14.40 -24.37
C VAL A 607 -29.02 13.89 -22.95
N VAL A 608 -29.58 14.58 -21.96
CA VAL A 608 -29.50 14.18 -20.53
C VAL A 608 -30.91 13.95 -19.99
N PRO A 609 -31.20 12.77 -19.40
CA PRO A 609 -32.51 12.43 -18.87
C PRO A 609 -33.12 13.50 -17.95
N GLY A 610 -34.20 14.14 -18.42
CA GLY A 610 -34.99 15.13 -17.68
C GLY A 610 -34.58 16.61 -17.86
N LEU A 611 -33.41 16.87 -18.47
CA LEU A 611 -33.03 18.19 -18.98
C LEU A 611 -33.70 18.47 -20.35
N PRO A 612 -33.63 19.71 -20.88
CA PRO A 612 -34.12 19.99 -22.23
C PRO A 612 -33.32 19.23 -23.30
N GLU A 613 -33.98 18.84 -24.39
CA GLU A 613 -33.30 18.31 -25.57
C GLU A 613 -32.52 19.42 -26.30
N PRO A 614 -31.42 19.06 -27.02
CA PRO A 614 -30.67 20.01 -27.82
C PRO A 614 -31.56 20.66 -28.91
N PRO A 615 -31.33 21.94 -29.25
CA PRO A 615 -32.02 22.58 -30.35
C PRO A 615 -31.69 21.87 -31.68
N PRO A 616 -32.65 21.77 -32.62
CA PRO A 616 -32.41 21.08 -33.89
C PRO A 616 -31.28 21.76 -34.67
N MET A 617 -30.31 20.94 -35.08
CA MET A 617 -29.19 21.37 -35.95
C MET A 617 -29.73 22.02 -37.22
N PRO A 618 -29.17 23.15 -37.68
CA PRO A 618 -29.64 23.81 -38.89
C PRO A 618 -29.43 22.91 -40.11
N GLU A 619 -30.49 22.67 -40.89
CA GLU A 619 -30.49 21.79 -42.06
C GLU A 619 -29.42 22.23 -43.08
N THR A 620 -28.36 21.43 -43.22
CA THR A 620 -27.46 21.51 -44.39
C THR A 620 -28.22 21.03 -45.63
N PRO A 621 -28.36 21.84 -46.70
CA PRO A 621 -29.17 21.45 -47.85
C PRO A 621 -28.69 20.15 -48.52
N ASP A 622 -29.62 19.21 -48.71
CA ASP A 622 -29.34 17.85 -49.18
C ASP A 622 -28.61 17.75 -50.54
N ALA A 623 -27.80 16.71 -50.67
CA ALA A 623 -27.10 16.36 -51.90
C ALA A 623 -28.06 15.79 -52.97
N ALA A 624 -28.44 16.61 -53.95
CA ALA A 624 -29.26 16.19 -55.09
C ALA A 624 -28.41 15.68 -56.27
N THR A 625 -28.73 14.49 -56.78
CA THR A 625 -28.05 13.86 -57.93
C THR A 625 -28.65 14.28 -59.29
N SER A 626 -27.83 14.71 -60.27
CA SER A 626 -27.89 14.22 -61.68
C SER A 626 -27.02 15.00 -62.70
N ALA A 627 -26.36 14.23 -63.58
CA ALA A 627 -25.97 14.44 -65.00
C ALA A 627 -25.93 15.84 -65.70
N ASP A 628 -24.81 16.01 -66.44
CA ASP A 628 -24.67 16.47 -67.84
C ASP A 628 -24.90 17.95 -68.32
N VAL A 629 -23.75 18.52 -68.76
CA VAL A 629 -23.50 19.17 -70.09
C VAL A 629 -23.81 20.66 -70.33
N ASP A 630 -22.71 21.40 -70.58
CA ASP A 630 -22.46 22.60 -71.41
C ASP A 630 -23.35 23.88 -71.38
N GLY A 631 -22.66 25.04 -71.36
CA GLY A 631 -23.13 26.27 -72.01
C GLY A 631 -23.03 27.59 -71.21
N GLY A 632 -21.85 28.22 -71.15
CA GLY A 632 -21.68 29.59 -70.62
C GLY A 632 -22.00 30.70 -71.66
N PRO A 633 -21.61 31.98 -71.42
CA PRO A 633 -20.88 32.53 -70.27
C PRO A 633 -21.57 33.75 -69.59
N ALA A 634 -21.07 34.15 -68.40
CA ALA A 634 -21.42 35.43 -67.76
C ALA A 634 -20.21 36.04 -67.01
N PRO A 635 -20.02 37.38 -67.01
CA PRO A 635 -18.98 38.05 -66.22
C PRO A 635 -19.51 38.58 -64.87
N ALA A 636 -18.76 38.33 -63.79
CA ALA A 636 -18.69 39.07 -62.50
C ALA A 636 -20.00 39.43 -61.74
N ALA A 637 -20.15 39.16 -60.43
CA ALA A 637 -19.29 38.45 -59.48
C ALA A 637 -20.04 38.00 -58.20
N ALA A 638 -19.58 36.89 -57.62
CA ALA A 638 -19.70 36.37 -56.25
C ALA A 638 -18.42 35.52 -56.03
N SER A 639 -17.96 35.01 -54.89
CA SER A 639 -18.44 34.61 -53.55
C SER A 639 -17.16 34.59 -52.65
N ALA A 640 -17.06 34.31 -51.34
CA ALA A 640 -17.76 33.43 -50.37
C ALA A 640 -17.52 31.91 -50.58
N GLY A 641 -16.89 31.27 -49.56
CA GLY A 641 -16.58 29.83 -49.49
C GLY A 641 -15.43 29.34 -50.40
N CYS A 642 -14.80 28.19 -50.16
CA CYS A 642 -14.83 27.26 -49.01
C CYS A 642 -13.63 26.27 -49.08
N ALA A 643 -13.35 25.60 -47.96
CA ALA A 643 -12.64 24.31 -47.82
C ALA A 643 -11.16 24.16 -48.28
N CYS A 644 -10.45 23.27 -47.57
CA CYS A 644 -9.23 22.61 -48.04
C CYS A 644 -9.35 21.11 -47.74
N ALA A 645 -9.24 20.26 -48.77
CA ALA A 645 -9.04 18.82 -48.64
C ALA A 645 -7.54 18.48 -48.74
N VAL A 646 -7.16 17.24 -48.42
CA VAL A 646 -5.77 16.85 -48.12
C VAL A 646 -5.07 16.13 -49.29
N ALA A 647 -3.74 16.36 -49.38
CA ALA A 647 -2.72 15.62 -50.17
C ALA A 647 -2.76 15.72 -51.72
N PRO A 648 -1.67 15.34 -52.43
CA PRO A 648 -0.29 15.09 -52.00
C PRO A 648 0.73 16.09 -52.63
N GLY A 649 2.04 15.92 -52.39
CA GLY A 649 3.10 16.76 -52.99
C GLY A 649 4.01 16.01 -53.97
N ALA A 650 4.71 16.76 -54.85
CA ALA A 650 5.92 16.32 -55.59
C ALA A 650 6.67 17.50 -56.29
N ASP A 651 8.00 17.48 -56.17
CA ASP A 651 9.06 17.81 -57.15
C ASP A 651 9.19 19.12 -57.97
N ASP A 652 10.37 19.74 -57.78
CA ASP A 652 11.36 20.28 -58.76
C ASP A 652 11.03 21.54 -59.63
N GLY A 653 12.06 22.28 -60.08
CA GLY A 653 11.83 23.42 -61.02
C GLY A 653 12.99 24.31 -61.51
N ARG A 654 13.95 24.69 -60.65
CA ARG A 654 15.21 25.44 -60.96
C ARG A 654 15.13 26.91 -61.45
N ASN A 655 16.32 27.56 -61.36
CA ASN A 655 16.78 28.85 -61.92
C ASN A 655 16.58 30.12 -61.04
N GLY A 656 17.60 30.95 -60.76
CA GLY A 656 19.05 30.75 -60.93
C GLY A 656 19.95 32.01 -60.81
N ALA A 657 21.03 31.91 -60.01
CA ALA A 657 22.28 32.71 -60.00
C ALA A 657 22.26 34.25 -59.77
N GLY A 658 23.25 34.80 -59.02
CA GLY A 658 23.31 36.26 -58.79
C GLY A 658 24.51 36.98 -58.12
N ALA A 659 25.54 36.32 -57.55
CA ALA A 659 26.76 36.92 -56.94
C ALA A 659 26.58 37.87 -55.71
N GLY A 660 27.58 38.11 -54.84
CA GLY A 660 28.89 37.45 -54.66
C GLY A 660 29.91 38.22 -53.78
N ALA A 661 31.03 37.56 -53.45
CA ALA A 661 32.37 38.12 -53.11
C ALA A 661 32.70 38.81 -51.74
N LEU A 662 33.39 38.02 -50.88
CA LEU A 662 34.78 38.26 -50.37
C LEU A 662 35.08 39.10 -49.08
N VAL A 663 36.24 38.79 -48.47
CA VAL A 663 37.09 39.56 -47.51
C VAL A 663 36.97 39.32 -45.97
N LEU A 664 37.49 38.17 -45.55
CA LEU A 664 38.57 37.95 -44.53
C LEU A 664 39.08 39.08 -43.58
N LEU A 665 39.24 38.71 -42.29
CA LEU A 665 40.42 38.88 -41.38
C LEU A 665 40.85 40.27 -40.80
N LEU A 666 40.79 40.45 -39.45
CA LEU A 666 41.95 40.53 -38.51
C LEU A 666 41.68 41.14 -37.09
N LEU A 667 42.56 40.75 -36.16
CA LEU A 667 42.93 41.22 -34.80
C LEU A 667 42.71 42.73 -34.44
N GLY A 668 42.62 43.16 -33.17
CA GLY A 668 42.62 42.47 -31.86
C GLY A 668 43.38 43.18 -30.70
N LEU A 669 43.23 42.66 -29.47
CA LEU A 669 44.10 42.77 -28.26
C LEU A 669 44.07 43.99 -27.28
N THR A 670 44.29 43.64 -26.00
CA THR A 670 44.63 44.45 -24.78
C THR A 670 43.45 45.17 -24.07
N ALA A 671 43.38 45.31 -22.73
CA ALA A 671 44.32 45.07 -21.62
C ALA A 671 43.60 44.75 -20.26
N ARG A 672 44.21 44.43 -19.08
CA ARG A 672 45.33 43.54 -18.66
C ARG A 672 45.60 43.64 -17.13
N ARG A 673 45.45 42.55 -16.33
CA ARG A 673 45.90 42.35 -14.89
C ARG A 673 45.10 43.12 -13.81
N ARG A 674 45.06 42.75 -12.51
CA ARG A 674 45.88 41.88 -11.60
C ARG A 674 44.97 40.87 -10.84
N ARG A 675 45.33 39.61 -10.52
CA ARG A 675 46.32 39.05 -9.54
C ARG A 675 46.04 39.42 -8.06
N ALA A 676 46.07 38.52 -7.06
CA ALA A 676 46.32 37.05 -7.05
C ALA A 676 46.07 36.36 -5.66
N ARG A 677 45.84 35.03 -5.66
CA ARG A 677 46.36 33.94 -4.73
C ARG A 677 46.14 34.07 -3.19
N LEU A 678 46.21 33.04 -2.34
CA LEU A 678 46.71 31.63 -2.39
C LEU A 678 45.57 30.66 -1.96
N SER A 679 45.43 29.37 -2.37
CA SER A 679 46.33 28.19 -2.52
C SER A 679 46.73 27.53 -1.18
N ARG A 680 46.59 26.21 -0.96
CA ARG A 680 47.18 24.98 -1.59
C ARG A 680 46.41 23.72 -1.05
N THR A 681 46.63 22.41 -1.29
CA THR A 681 47.52 21.44 -2.04
C THR A 681 46.83 20.04 -1.91
N VAL A 682 47.19 18.86 -2.48
CA VAL A 682 47.86 18.29 -3.71
C VAL A 682 48.01 16.77 -3.39
N ARG A 683 47.95 15.70 -4.22
CA ARG A 683 48.01 15.35 -5.67
C ARG A 683 46.81 14.43 -6.05
N ALA A 684 46.50 13.99 -7.28
CA ALA A 684 47.11 13.98 -8.63
C ALA A 684 47.98 12.76 -9.08
N VAL A 685 47.40 11.90 -9.94
CA VAL A 685 48.08 11.10 -10.99
C VAL A 685 47.27 11.27 -12.30
N THR A 686 47.88 11.07 -13.47
CA THR A 686 47.25 11.32 -14.79
C THR A 686 47.85 10.40 -15.85
N THR A 687 47.01 9.86 -16.74
CA THR A 687 47.44 9.30 -18.04
C THR A 687 46.38 9.63 -19.08
N ALA A 688 46.81 10.04 -20.28
CA ALA A 688 45.94 10.25 -21.43
C ALA A 688 46.68 9.87 -22.72
N VAL A 689 45.96 9.29 -23.68
CA VAL A 689 46.42 8.99 -25.05
C VAL A 689 45.31 9.45 -26.00
N VAL A 690 45.68 9.91 -27.21
CA VAL A 690 44.79 10.62 -28.14
C VAL A 690 45.03 10.12 -29.57
N LEU A 691 44.05 10.35 -30.45
CA LEU A 691 44.02 10.11 -31.92
C LEU A 691 43.65 8.68 -32.35
N ALA A 692 42.96 8.46 -33.48
CA ALA A 692 42.05 9.30 -34.28
C ALA A 692 41.40 8.41 -35.37
N GLY A 693 40.17 8.71 -35.82
CA GLY A 693 39.54 8.05 -36.96
C GLY A 693 38.24 8.74 -37.37
N CYS A 694 38.04 8.95 -38.68
CA CYS A 694 36.88 9.67 -39.24
C CYS A 694 36.01 8.74 -40.09
N GLY A 695 34.70 9.01 -40.15
CA GLY A 695 33.77 8.37 -41.09
C GLY A 695 32.36 8.94 -40.96
N GLU A 696 31.96 9.79 -41.91
CA GLU A 696 30.56 10.22 -42.11
C GLU A 696 29.88 9.31 -43.16
N PRO A 697 28.67 9.59 -43.71
CA PRO A 697 27.53 8.71 -43.48
C PRO A 697 27.03 8.02 -44.77
N VAL A 698 26.05 7.13 -44.62
CA VAL A 698 25.31 6.53 -45.75
C VAL A 698 23.82 6.51 -45.44
N ASN A 699 23.06 7.39 -46.10
CA ASN A 699 21.62 7.19 -46.33
C ASN A 699 21.42 6.46 -47.65
N VAL A 700 20.51 5.49 -47.70
CA VAL A 700 19.91 4.95 -48.92
C VAL A 700 18.44 4.65 -48.62
N ASP A 701 17.53 5.23 -49.39
CA ASP A 701 16.09 4.99 -49.30
C ASP A 701 15.71 3.58 -49.81
N GLY A 702 14.58 3.04 -49.37
CA GLY A 702 14.07 1.78 -49.93
C GLY A 702 12.86 1.19 -49.19
N SER A 703 11.66 1.64 -49.55
CA SER A 703 10.42 0.96 -49.20
C SER A 703 10.22 -0.33 -50.02
N ASP A 704 9.72 -1.40 -49.40
CA ASP A 704 8.69 -2.22 -50.05
C ASP A 704 7.74 -2.87 -49.02
N SER A 705 6.62 -3.35 -49.53
CA SER A 705 5.44 -3.87 -48.86
C SER A 705 5.43 -5.41 -48.80
N GLY A 706 4.67 -5.98 -47.85
CA GLY A 706 4.56 -7.43 -47.71
C GLY A 706 3.54 -7.86 -46.66
N THR A 707 2.28 -7.97 -47.05
CA THR A 707 1.18 -8.57 -46.27
C THR A 707 1.09 -10.09 -46.53
N PRO A 708 0.06 -10.80 -46.03
CA PRO A 708 -0.18 -11.15 -44.62
C PRO A 708 -0.03 -12.66 -44.41
N ARG A 709 -0.40 -13.19 -43.23
CA ARG A 709 -0.67 -14.64 -43.09
C ARG A 709 -1.76 -14.95 -42.07
N ASP A 710 -2.92 -15.29 -42.59
CA ASP A 710 -4.04 -15.95 -41.90
C ASP A 710 -3.79 -17.48 -41.76
N ASP A 711 -4.82 -18.18 -41.26
CA ASP A 711 -4.95 -19.63 -41.00
C ASP A 711 -4.31 -20.13 -39.67
N GLY A 712 -5.06 -20.49 -38.62
CA GLY A 712 -6.51 -20.32 -38.35
C GLY A 712 -7.09 -21.38 -37.37
N ALA A 713 -8.08 -20.98 -36.54
CA ALA A 713 -9.09 -21.75 -35.78
C ALA A 713 -8.66 -23.00 -34.95
N THR A 714 -9.17 -23.30 -33.74
CA THR A 714 -10.48 -23.14 -33.07
C THR A 714 -10.23 -23.05 -31.55
N ASP A 715 -10.93 -22.30 -30.70
CA ASP A 715 -12.37 -22.10 -30.46
C ASP A 715 -13.09 -23.30 -29.79
N SER A 716 -13.53 -23.10 -28.53
CA SER A 716 -14.53 -23.90 -27.79
C SER A 716 -14.88 -23.25 -26.44
N SER A 717 -15.16 -21.94 -26.41
CA SER A 717 -15.72 -21.28 -25.20
C SER A 717 -17.25 -21.34 -25.23
N VAL A 718 -17.85 -22.21 -24.41
CA VAL A 718 -19.32 -22.31 -24.29
C VAL A 718 -19.85 -21.12 -23.51
N ALA A 719 -20.56 -20.22 -24.19
CA ALA A 719 -21.30 -19.14 -23.55
C ALA A 719 -22.52 -19.70 -22.78
N LEU A 720 -22.76 -19.16 -21.59
CA LEU A 720 -24.06 -19.21 -20.92
C LEU A 720 -24.71 -17.84 -21.10
N GLU A 721 -25.73 -17.77 -21.97
CA GLU A 721 -26.57 -16.56 -22.07
C GLU A 721 -27.50 -16.45 -20.84
N PRO A 722 -27.77 -15.24 -20.34
CA PRO A 722 -28.72 -15.02 -19.26
C PRO A 722 -30.16 -15.16 -19.78
N ASP A 723 -30.91 -16.15 -19.30
CA ASP A 723 -32.33 -16.28 -19.63
C ASP A 723 -33.14 -15.14 -18.97
N SER A 724 -34.09 -14.57 -19.72
CA SER A 724 -34.70 -13.27 -19.39
C SER A 724 -36.14 -13.42 -18.90
N GLY A 725 -36.32 -13.38 -17.57
CA GLY A 725 -37.57 -13.80 -16.91
C GLY A 725 -38.12 -12.87 -15.81
N ALA A 726 -38.72 -11.74 -16.23
CA ALA A 726 -39.76 -10.98 -15.52
C ALA A 726 -39.75 -10.81 -13.98
N VAL A 727 -39.47 -9.57 -13.54
CA VAL A 727 -39.96 -8.92 -12.30
C VAL A 727 -41.50 -9.07 -12.18
N PRO A 728 -42.15 -9.17 -10.98
CA PRO A 728 -41.67 -8.87 -9.61
C PRO A 728 -41.87 -9.97 -8.55
N VAL A 729 -41.36 -9.77 -7.33
CA VAL A 729 -42.13 -9.64 -6.07
C VAL A 729 -41.18 -9.40 -4.88
N ASP A 730 -41.52 -8.41 -4.04
CA ASP A 730 -41.22 -8.31 -2.59
C ASP A 730 -39.94 -9.03 -2.09
N ALA A 731 -38.76 -8.50 -2.45
CA ALA A 731 -37.51 -8.95 -1.86
C ALA A 731 -37.52 -8.62 -0.35
N GLY A 732 -37.32 -9.65 0.47
CA GLY A 732 -37.39 -9.54 1.93
C GLY A 732 -36.27 -8.69 2.54
N PRO A 733 -36.22 -8.57 3.87
CA PRO A 733 -35.12 -7.87 4.54
C PRO A 733 -33.78 -8.48 4.15
N ASP A 734 -32.81 -7.67 3.74
CA ASP A 734 -31.46 -8.17 3.47
C ASP A 734 -30.85 -8.70 4.78
N HIS A 735 -30.80 -10.02 4.88
CA HIS A 735 -30.35 -10.73 6.06
C HIS A 735 -28.82 -10.86 6.13
N ARG A 736 -28.09 -10.58 5.04
CA ARG A 736 -26.62 -10.76 4.95
C ARG A 736 -25.86 -9.97 6.03
N PRO A 737 -26.16 -8.69 6.34
CA PRO A 737 -25.41 -7.94 7.35
C PRO A 737 -25.60 -8.51 8.77
N ALA A 738 -26.81 -8.96 9.10
CA ALA A 738 -27.12 -9.55 10.39
C ALA A 738 -26.46 -10.93 10.56
N PHE A 739 -26.50 -11.75 9.51
CA PHE A 739 -25.83 -13.05 9.47
C PHE A 739 -24.31 -12.90 9.62
N LEU A 740 -23.66 -12.05 8.82
CA LEU A 740 -22.21 -11.84 8.90
C LEU A 740 -21.80 -11.28 10.27
N ALA A 741 -22.54 -10.32 10.83
CA ALA A 741 -22.30 -9.80 12.19
C ALA A 741 -22.51 -10.85 13.29
N SER A 742 -23.26 -11.92 13.04
CA SER A 742 -23.46 -13.03 13.98
C SER A 742 -22.38 -14.13 13.91
N LEU A 743 -21.53 -14.07 12.87
CA LEU A 743 -20.34 -14.90 12.65
C LEU A 743 -19.02 -14.17 12.94
N ASP A 744 -18.90 -12.85 12.76
CA ASP A 744 -17.61 -12.17 12.92
C ASP A 744 -17.03 -12.33 14.34
N GLY A 745 -15.72 -12.60 14.41
CA GLY A 745 -15.00 -12.92 15.64
C GLY A 745 -15.35 -14.26 16.30
N THR A 746 -16.27 -15.05 15.76
CA THR A 746 -16.71 -16.32 16.38
C THR A 746 -15.76 -17.48 16.08
N VAL A 747 -15.72 -18.44 17.02
CA VAL A 747 -15.05 -19.73 16.87
C VAL A 747 -16.07 -20.82 17.20
N TRP A 748 -16.09 -21.88 16.42
CA TRP A 748 -16.99 -23.03 16.59
C TRP A 748 -16.19 -24.32 16.54
N SER A 749 -16.56 -25.34 17.31
CA SER A 749 -15.81 -26.61 17.36
C SER A 749 -16.69 -27.84 17.51
N ALA A 750 -16.23 -28.97 16.96
CA ALA A 750 -16.90 -30.27 17.04
C ALA A 750 -15.97 -31.44 16.64
N LEU A 751 -16.45 -32.66 16.88
CA LEU A 751 -15.96 -33.84 16.19
C LEU A 751 -16.73 -33.97 14.87
N GLN A 752 -16.01 -34.12 13.75
CA GLN A 752 -16.62 -34.46 12.46
C GLN A 752 -15.97 -35.74 11.91
N THR A 753 -16.76 -36.58 11.25
CA THR A 753 -16.27 -37.74 10.51
C THR A 753 -16.23 -37.40 9.02
N ARG A 754 -15.07 -37.52 8.39
CA ARG A 754 -14.86 -37.24 6.96
C ARG A 754 -14.07 -38.34 6.28
N ASP A 755 -14.10 -38.38 4.95
CA ASP A 755 -13.27 -39.30 4.17
C ASP A 755 -11.78 -38.88 4.17
N GLU A 756 -10.92 -39.69 4.78
CA GLU A 756 -9.46 -39.58 4.69
C GLU A 756 -8.89 -40.78 3.91
N ASN A 757 -8.73 -40.62 2.59
CA ASN A 757 -8.18 -41.61 1.66
C ASN A 757 -9.03 -42.89 1.50
N GLY A 758 -10.34 -42.76 1.34
CA GLY A 758 -11.27 -43.89 1.16
C GLY A 758 -11.64 -44.60 2.46
N ARG A 759 -11.65 -43.85 3.57
CA ARG A 759 -12.04 -44.26 4.93
C ARG A 759 -12.65 -43.08 5.68
N GLU A 760 -13.85 -43.29 6.22
CA GLU A 760 -14.43 -42.47 7.28
C GLU A 760 -13.49 -42.41 8.49
N VAL A 761 -13.08 -41.21 8.92
CA VAL A 761 -12.28 -40.98 10.14
C VAL A 761 -12.83 -39.77 10.91
N GLU A 762 -13.05 -39.96 12.21
CA GLU A 762 -13.46 -38.90 13.15
C GLU A 762 -12.26 -38.08 13.61
N ARG A 763 -12.38 -36.74 13.55
CA ARG A 763 -11.35 -35.77 13.94
C ARG A 763 -11.98 -34.60 14.70
N ALA A 764 -11.21 -33.93 15.55
CA ALA A 764 -11.61 -32.64 16.13
C ALA A 764 -11.39 -31.51 15.12
N TYR A 765 -12.32 -30.57 15.03
CA TYR A 765 -12.25 -29.40 14.15
C TYR A 765 -12.62 -28.11 14.87
N GLU A 766 -12.02 -26.99 14.45
CA GLU A 766 -12.46 -25.63 14.74
C GLU A 766 -12.71 -24.84 13.45
N LEU A 767 -13.78 -24.03 13.42
CA LEU A 767 -14.05 -23.04 12.39
C LEU A 767 -13.95 -21.65 13.03
N HIS A 768 -13.07 -20.80 12.50
CA HIS A 768 -12.80 -19.43 12.94
C HIS A 768 -13.33 -18.47 11.88
N PHE A 769 -14.32 -17.65 12.21
CA PHE A 769 -14.86 -16.64 11.30
C PHE A 769 -14.33 -15.25 11.67
N ARG A 770 -13.85 -14.50 10.67
CA ARG A 770 -13.27 -13.16 10.85
C ARG A 770 -13.47 -12.28 9.62
N GLY A 771 -13.86 -11.03 9.83
CA GLY A 771 -13.84 -9.98 8.82
C GLY A 771 -15.20 -9.32 8.61
N GLY A 772 -15.18 -7.98 8.51
CA GLY A 772 -16.37 -7.17 8.22
C GLY A 772 -16.77 -7.22 6.74
N SER A 773 -16.20 -6.36 5.90
CA SER A 773 -16.55 -6.30 4.46
C SER A 773 -15.95 -7.43 3.61
N GLU A 774 -14.92 -8.13 4.11
CA GLU A 774 -14.42 -9.37 3.53
C GLU A 774 -14.47 -10.49 4.59
N PRO A 775 -15.56 -11.27 4.65
CA PRO A 775 -15.63 -12.39 5.58
C PRO A 775 -14.66 -13.51 5.17
N MET A 776 -13.87 -13.98 6.12
CA MET A 776 -13.00 -15.14 6.01
C MET A 776 -13.44 -16.25 6.95
N TRP A 777 -13.25 -17.48 6.50
CA TRP A 777 -13.41 -18.70 7.27
C TRP A 777 -12.06 -19.42 7.34
N GLY A 778 -11.46 -19.49 8.53
CA GLY A 778 -10.33 -20.36 8.84
C GLY A 778 -10.82 -21.69 9.40
N GLU A 779 -10.30 -22.80 8.91
CA GLU A 779 -10.65 -24.16 9.32
C GLU A 779 -9.41 -24.84 9.90
N ILE A 780 -9.51 -25.39 11.11
CA ILE A 780 -8.40 -26.05 11.82
C ILE A 780 -8.82 -27.47 12.20
N ARG A 781 -8.21 -28.49 11.57
CA ARG A 781 -8.32 -29.90 11.97
C ARG A 781 -7.32 -30.20 13.09
N ASN A 782 -7.68 -31.05 14.05
CA ASN A 782 -6.85 -31.52 15.17
C ASN A 782 -6.20 -30.39 16.02
N PRO A 783 -6.91 -29.32 16.45
CA PRO A 783 -6.34 -28.04 16.91
C PRO A 783 -5.14 -28.09 17.89
N TYR A 784 -5.13 -29.05 18.83
CA TYR A 784 -4.04 -29.23 19.81
C TYR A 784 -3.20 -30.50 19.60
N GLY A 785 -3.49 -31.31 18.59
CA GLY A 785 -2.66 -32.45 18.23
C GLY A 785 -1.38 -32.00 17.54
N PRO A 786 -0.34 -32.85 17.47
CA PRO A 786 0.90 -32.50 16.78
C PRO A 786 0.76 -32.50 15.25
N ALA A 787 -0.41 -32.88 14.71
CA ALA A 787 -0.72 -32.93 13.28
C ALA A 787 -2.02 -32.14 12.95
N ARG A 788 -2.05 -30.83 13.24
CA ARG A 788 -3.15 -29.89 12.90
C ARG A 788 -3.07 -29.32 11.48
N GLN A 789 -4.08 -29.57 10.67
CA GLN A 789 -4.17 -28.95 9.34
C GLN A 789 -4.92 -27.62 9.44
N ARG A 790 -4.46 -26.59 8.71
CA ARG A 790 -5.18 -25.33 8.56
C ARG A 790 -5.55 -25.09 7.10
N ILE A 791 -6.79 -24.67 6.85
CA ILE A 791 -7.29 -24.22 5.56
C ILE A 791 -7.82 -22.79 5.75
N ARG A 792 -7.62 -21.91 4.78
CA ARG A 792 -8.19 -20.56 4.76
C ARG A 792 -9.11 -20.40 3.55
N ARG A 793 -10.32 -19.92 3.78
CA ARG A 793 -11.39 -19.75 2.80
C ARG A 793 -11.83 -18.28 2.78
N PHE A 794 -11.83 -17.66 1.61
CA PHE A 794 -12.56 -16.41 1.39
C PHE A 794 -14.05 -16.74 1.25
N VAL A 795 -14.93 -15.99 1.93
CA VAL A 795 -16.38 -16.21 1.90
C VAL A 795 -17.06 -15.17 1.00
N ARG A 796 -17.98 -15.61 0.14
CA ARG A 796 -18.85 -14.77 -0.67
C ARG A 796 -20.31 -15.18 -0.41
N VAL A 797 -21.13 -14.25 0.08
CA VAL A 797 -22.56 -14.48 0.30
C VAL A 797 -23.34 -13.99 -0.93
N ALA A 798 -24.16 -14.85 -1.54
CA ALA A 798 -25.00 -14.45 -2.67
C ALA A 798 -26.04 -13.40 -2.25
N ARG A 799 -26.45 -12.49 -3.16
CA ARG A 799 -27.40 -11.40 -2.84
C ARG A 799 -28.71 -11.93 -2.25
N ASP A 800 -29.21 -13.01 -2.83
CA ASP A 800 -30.47 -13.66 -2.44
C ASP A 800 -30.23 -14.98 -1.67
N GLY A 801 -28.99 -15.23 -1.21
CA GLY A 801 -28.59 -16.50 -0.57
C GLY A 801 -29.00 -16.65 0.90
N CYS A 802 -29.48 -15.58 1.54
CA CYS A 802 -29.85 -15.60 2.96
C CYS A 802 -31.36 -15.78 3.17
N GLU A 803 -31.78 -16.98 3.60
CA GLU A 803 -33.16 -17.24 3.99
C GLU A 803 -33.53 -16.56 5.32
N SER A 804 -32.55 -16.32 6.20
CA SER A 804 -32.77 -15.58 7.46
C SER A 804 -31.51 -14.93 8.01
N ALA A 805 -31.64 -14.11 9.05
CA ALA A 805 -30.52 -13.50 9.76
C ALA A 805 -29.59 -14.53 10.47
N SER A 806 -29.97 -15.80 10.49
CA SER A 806 -29.16 -16.91 11.00
C SER A 806 -28.85 -17.97 9.94
N GLN A 807 -29.32 -17.84 8.68
CA GLN A 807 -29.19 -18.88 7.67
C GLN A 807 -28.89 -18.32 6.27
N CYS A 808 -27.75 -18.72 5.68
CA CYS A 808 -27.33 -18.29 4.35
C CYS A 808 -26.55 -19.35 3.57
N GLU A 809 -26.79 -19.42 2.26
CA GLU A 809 -25.88 -20.02 1.29
C GLU A 809 -24.67 -19.08 1.05
N ILE A 810 -23.48 -19.67 1.14
CA ILE A 810 -22.20 -19.02 0.86
C ILE A 810 -21.42 -19.82 -0.18
N SER A 811 -20.68 -19.12 -1.03
CA SER A 811 -19.61 -19.70 -1.83
C SER A 811 -18.26 -19.40 -1.16
N THR A 812 -17.37 -20.39 -1.12
CA THR A 812 -16.06 -20.28 -0.49
C THR A 812 -14.96 -20.58 -1.47
N THR A 813 -13.88 -19.79 -1.48
CA THR A 813 -12.68 -20.07 -2.29
C THR A 813 -11.47 -20.29 -1.40
N VAL A 814 -10.84 -21.46 -1.50
CA VAL A 814 -9.68 -21.83 -0.68
C VAL A 814 -8.42 -21.06 -1.15
N SER A 815 -7.83 -20.29 -0.23
CA SER A 815 -6.64 -19.47 -0.47
C SER A 815 -5.52 -19.82 0.49
N ILE A 816 -4.52 -20.53 -0.03
CA ILE A 816 -3.29 -20.88 0.69
C ILE A 816 -2.27 -19.75 0.45
N PRO A 817 -1.71 -19.10 1.49
CA PRO A 817 -0.87 -17.91 1.32
C PRO A 817 0.53 -18.19 0.75
N ASP A 818 1.03 -19.42 0.87
CA ASP A 818 2.38 -19.80 0.45
C ASP A 818 2.44 -21.30 0.03
N ALA A 819 3.65 -21.81 -0.23
CA ALA A 819 3.89 -23.18 -0.66
C ALA A 819 4.26 -24.16 0.47
N SER A 820 4.34 -23.69 1.72
CA SER A 820 4.76 -24.47 2.90
C SER A 820 3.61 -25.07 3.72
N TRP A 821 2.37 -24.64 3.48
CA TRP A 821 1.20 -25.25 4.11
C TRP A 821 0.83 -26.56 3.39
N GLU A 822 0.92 -27.69 4.09
CA GLU A 822 0.45 -29.00 3.59
C GLU A 822 -1.09 -29.08 3.51
N THR A 823 -1.64 -28.39 2.51
CA THR A 823 -3.01 -28.58 2.01
C THR A 823 -2.91 -29.26 0.65
N PRO A 824 -3.67 -30.35 0.38
CA PRO A 824 -3.67 -31.03 -0.91
C PRO A 824 -3.79 -30.06 -2.09
N GLU A 825 -2.92 -30.21 -3.10
CA GLU A 825 -2.85 -29.30 -4.25
C GLU A 825 -4.20 -29.14 -4.98
N SER A 826 -5.00 -30.22 -5.01
CA SER A 826 -6.36 -30.25 -5.54
C SER A 826 -7.36 -29.32 -4.85
N LEU A 827 -7.05 -28.80 -3.66
CA LEU A 827 -7.87 -27.83 -2.93
C LEU A 827 -7.42 -26.38 -3.17
N ARG A 828 -6.25 -26.11 -3.76
CA ARG A 828 -5.77 -24.74 -3.96
C ARG A 828 -6.63 -24.01 -4.99
N GLY A 829 -7.33 -22.96 -4.58
CA GLY A 829 -8.29 -22.24 -5.43
C GLY A 829 -9.60 -23.00 -5.68
N ALA A 830 -9.81 -24.15 -5.03
CA ALA A 830 -11.08 -24.85 -5.08
C ALA A 830 -12.20 -23.92 -4.56
N THR A 831 -13.33 -23.95 -5.25
CA THR A 831 -14.51 -23.16 -4.89
C THR A 831 -15.66 -24.12 -4.55
N GLU A 832 -16.21 -23.97 -3.34
CA GLU A 832 -17.17 -24.88 -2.74
C GLU A 832 -18.35 -24.09 -2.17
N THR A 833 -19.58 -24.50 -2.45
CA THR A 833 -20.81 -23.89 -1.92
C THR A 833 -21.28 -24.62 -0.66
N TRP A 834 -21.72 -23.84 0.33
CA TRP A 834 -22.15 -24.30 1.65
C TRP A 834 -23.41 -23.54 2.10
N THR A 835 -24.40 -24.22 2.64
CA THR A 835 -25.46 -23.58 3.44
C THR A 835 -25.00 -23.55 4.90
N ILE A 836 -25.02 -22.39 5.54
CA ILE A 836 -24.72 -22.24 6.96
C ILE A 836 -25.99 -21.84 7.72
N GLU A 837 -26.27 -22.48 8.85
CA GLU A 837 -27.35 -22.12 9.78
C GLU A 837 -26.82 -22.03 11.23
N ILE A 838 -27.09 -20.90 11.89
CA ILE A 838 -26.79 -20.68 13.31
C ILE A 838 -28.04 -21.01 14.13
N LEU A 839 -27.91 -22.02 14.98
CA LEU A 839 -28.96 -22.56 15.83
C LEU A 839 -28.88 -21.93 17.23
N ASP A 840 -29.99 -21.32 17.66
CA ASP A 840 -30.12 -20.70 18.98
C ASP A 840 -29.85 -21.70 20.12
N GLY A 841 -28.98 -21.31 21.05
CA GLY A 841 -28.53 -22.18 22.14
C GLY A 841 -27.77 -21.44 23.24
N SER A 842 -27.18 -22.20 24.16
CA SER A 842 -26.21 -21.69 25.15
C SER A 842 -25.26 -22.80 25.57
N PRO A 843 -24.10 -22.98 24.90
CA PRO A 843 -23.62 -22.26 23.69
C PRO A 843 -24.54 -22.42 22.46
N ARG A 844 -24.44 -21.50 21.49
CA ARG A 844 -25.09 -21.65 20.17
C ARG A 844 -24.50 -22.86 19.43
N ALA A 845 -25.16 -23.29 18.36
CA ALA A 845 -24.58 -24.22 17.39
C ALA A 845 -24.57 -23.63 15.97
N LEU A 846 -23.73 -24.20 15.11
CA LEU A 846 -23.55 -23.82 13.71
C LEU A 846 -23.62 -25.09 12.87
N ALA A 847 -24.70 -25.28 12.13
CA ALA A 847 -24.77 -26.28 11.08
C ALA A 847 -24.14 -25.72 9.80
N ILE A 848 -23.30 -26.51 9.13
CA ILE A 848 -22.83 -26.24 7.77
C ILE A 848 -23.21 -27.45 6.90
N THR A 849 -23.79 -27.21 5.74
CA THR A 849 -24.20 -28.25 4.78
C THR A 849 -23.50 -28.03 3.47
N ASN A 850 -22.77 -29.03 2.97
CA ASN A 850 -22.05 -28.92 1.71
C ASN A 850 -22.97 -29.12 0.48
N GLN A 851 -22.45 -28.85 -0.71
CA GLN A 851 -23.14 -29.04 -2.00
C GLN A 851 -23.67 -30.47 -2.27
N ASP A 852 -23.15 -31.50 -1.58
CA ASP A 852 -23.60 -32.89 -1.68
C ASP A 852 -24.71 -33.24 -0.67
N GLY A 853 -25.11 -32.29 0.17
CA GLY A 853 -26.14 -32.46 1.20
C GLY A 853 -25.64 -33.09 2.51
N VAL A 854 -24.33 -33.07 2.77
CA VAL A 854 -23.74 -33.53 4.03
C VAL A 854 -23.73 -32.38 5.03
N GLU A 855 -24.45 -32.55 6.14
CA GLU A 855 -24.56 -31.61 7.25
C GLU A 855 -23.54 -31.94 8.36
N GLU A 856 -22.80 -30.94 8.81
CA GLU A 856 -21.87 -30.98 9.95
C GLU A 856 -22.28 -29.92 10.98
N VAL A 857 -22.43 -30.30 12.26
CA VAL A 857 -22.87 -29.38 13.32
C VAL A 857 -21.74 -29.10 14.31
N PHE A 858 -21.46 -27.82 14.53
CA PHE A 858 -20.43 -27.29 15.41
C PHE A 858 -21.04 -26.57 16.63
N THR A 859 -20.33 -26.53 17.74
CA THR A 859 -20.74 -25.83 18.98
C THR A 859 -19.97 -24.53 19.14
N GLU A 860 -20.59 -23.45 19.59
CA GLU A 860 -19.91 -22.17 19.81
C GLU A 860 -18.85 -22.26 20.92
N GLY A 861 -17.63 -21.84 20.59
CA GLY A 861 -16.44 -21.95 21.41
C GLY A 861 -15.29 -22.65 20.66
N ALA A 862 -14.06 -22.24 20.98
CA ALA A 862 -12.86 -23.01 20.63
C ALA A 862 -12.92 -24.41 21.26
N TRP A 863 -12.22 -25.37 20.65
CA TRP A 863 -12.13 -26.72 21.17
C TRP A 863 -11.51 -26.69 22.59
N PRO A 864 -11.98 -27.52 23.55
CA PRO A 864 -11.41 -27.50 24.90
C PRO A 864 -9.91 -27.82 24.91
N ALA A 865 -9.09 -26.89 25.41
CA ALA A 865 -7.66 -27.09 25.56
C ALA A 865 -7.37 -28.35 26.40
N PRO A 866 -6.42 -29.21 25.98
CA PRO A 866 -6.21 -30.52 26.58
C PRO A 866 -5.65 -30.40 28.00
N THR A 867 -6.49 -30.72 28.99
CA THR A 867 -6.12 -30.85 30.42
C THR A 867 -5.36 -32.14 30.73
N SER A 868 -4.68 -32.70 29.72
CA SER A 868 -4.71 -34.14 29.48
C SER A 868 -3.52 -34.63 28.64
N GLY A 869 -2.44 -35.05 29.30
CA GLY A 869 -1.30 -35.75 28.72
C GLY A 869 0.04 -35.10 29.05
N LEU A 870 1.06 -35.35 28.23
CA LEU A 870 2.21 -34.44 28.15
C LEU A 870 1.81 -33.29 27.21
N THR A 871 1.70 -32.08 27.74
CA THR A 871 1.47 -30.85 26.97
C THR A 871 2.76 -30.04 26.89
N ALA A 872 3.08 -29.52 25.72
CA ALA A 872 4.13 -28.52 25.53
C ALA A 872 3.48 -27.14 25.30
N GLU A 873 3.81 -26.19 26.16
CA GLU A 873 3.52 -24.75 25.99
C GLU A 873 4.80 -24.08 25.44
N VAL A 874 4.74 -23.45 24.27
CA VAL A 874 5.86 -22.68 23.68
C VAL A 874 5.57 -21.18 23.79
N ARG A 875 6.57 -20.40 24.20
CA ARG A 875 6.51 -18.93 24.27
C ARG A 875 7.75 -18.31 23.64
N VAL A 876 7.56 -17.56 22.56
CA VAL A 876 8.61 -16.77 21.89
C VAL A 876 8.81 -15.44 22.63
N PHE A 877 10.07 -15.07 22.88
CA PHE A 877 10.46 -13.79 23.47
C PHE A 877 11.36 -12.99 22.53
N GLU A 878 11.54 -11.70 22.82
CA GLU A 878 12.44 -10.83 22.09
C GLU A 878 13.88 -11.04 22.57
N GLY A 879 14.76 -11.50 21.68
CA GLY A 879 16.19 -11.68 21.95
C GLY A 879 16.99 -10.38 21.91
N GLY A 880 18.18 -10.41 22.52
CA GLY A 880 19.14 -9.32 22.50
C GLY A 880 19.26 -8.58 23.84
N ALA A 881 20.34 -7.81 23.99
CA ALA A 881 20.68 -7.16 25.26
C ALA A 881 19.71 -6.01 25.60
N GLY A 882 19.29 -5.93 26.86
CA GLY A 882 18.28 -4.97 27.34
C GLY A 882 16.84 -5.48 27.28
N LYS A 883 16.64 -6.80 27.17
CA LYS A 883 15.33 -7.49 27.14
C LYS A 883 15.25 -8.43 28.34
N PRO A 884 14.28 -8.30 29.28
CA PRO A 884 14.32 -8.99 30.57
C PRO A 884 14.54 -10.51 30.52
N VAL A 885 13.87 -11.24 29.63
CA VAL A 885 14.04 -12.70 29.50
C VAL A 885 15.34 -13.08 28.77
N SER A 886 15.82 -12.25 27.82
CA SER A 886 17.11 -12.47 27.17
C SER A 886 18.27 -12.18 28.14
N ASP A 887 18.21 -11.08 28.90
CA ASP A 887 19.22 -10.72 29.90
C ASP A 887 19.23 -11.68 31.10
N ALA A 888 18.10 -12.31 31.41
CA ALA A 888 18.00 -13.37 32.41
C ALA A 888 18.72 -14.66 32.00
N PHE A 889 18.91 -14.90 30.69
CA PHE A 889 19.49 -16.14 30.16
C PHE A 889 20.49 -15.88 29.01
N CYS A 890 20.02 -15.69 27.77
CA CYS A 890 20.82 -15.59 26.55
C CYS A 890 21.98 -14.58 26.56
N THR A 891 21.80 -13.41 27.18
CA THR A 891 22.80 -12.31 27.16
C THR A 891 23.53 -12.12 28.49
N SER A 892 23.33 -13.03 29.45
CA SER A 892 23.94 -13.02 30.79
C SER A 892 25.48 -13.04 30.81
N GLY A 893 26.11 -13.52 29.72
CA GLY A 893 27.32 -12.88 29.21
C GLY A 893 28.63 -13.09 29.96
N ALA A 894 28.95 -14.35 30.30
CA ALA A 894 30.29 -14.85 30.63
C ALA A 894 31.06 -14.19 31.81
N ILE A 895 31.38 -15.03 32.80
CA ILE A 895 32.39 -14.85 33.88
C ILE A 895 31.89 -14.14 35.16
N PHE A 896 31.49 -14.96 36.14
CA PHE A 896 31.43 -14.69 37.60
C PHE A 896 30.29 -13.82 38.18
N SER A 897 29.20 -13.53 37.47
CA SER A 897 27.95 -13.04 38.07
C SER A 897 27.00 -14.19 38.40
N GLY A 898 27.13 -14.77 39.60
CA GLY A 898 26.47 -16.03 39.98
C GLY A 898 24.99 -15.93 40.36
N ASP A 899 24.14 -15.43 39.45
CA ASP A 899 22.68 -15.60 39.51
C ASP A 899 22.09 -15.55 38.09
N ILE A 900 21.70 -16.71 37.56
CA ILE A 900 20.88 -16.79 36.33
C ILE A 900 19.48 -16.33 36.70
N GLY A 901 18.79 -15.58 35.83
CA GLY A 901 17.48 -14.97 36.12
C GLY A 901 16.30 -15.97 36.13
N ARG A 902 16.47 -17.11 36.80
CA ARG A 902 15.56 -18.26 36.89
C ARG A 902 14.11 -17.85 37.10
N SER A 903 13.83 -17.00 38.08
CA SER A 903 12.47 -16.52 38.38
C SER A 903 11.84 -15.75 37.21
N THR A 904 12.59 -14.91 36.50
CA THR A 904 12.12 -14.22 35.29
C THR A 904 11.74 -15.21 34.19
N ILE A 905 12.55 -16.27 34.00
CA ILE A 905 12.38 -17.27 32.94
C ILE A 905 11.22 -18.20 33.28
N TRP A 906 11.12 -18.67 34.53
CA TRP A 906 10.01 -19.50 35.01
C TRP A 906 8.68 -18.74 34.94
N SER A 907 8.63 -17.49 35.40
CA SER A 907 7.43 -16.64 35.25
C SER A 907 7.07 -16.44 33.77
N PHE A 908 8.05 -16.22 32.89
CA PHE A 908 7.77 -16.09 31.46
C PHE A 908 7.22 -17.39 30.85
N ALA A 909 7.86 -18.54 31.13
CA ALA A 909 7.40 -19.86 30.70
C ALA A 909 5.94 -20.15 31.13
N ARG A 910 5.59 -19.76 32.36
CA ARG A 910 4.26 -19.94 32.95
C ARG A 910 3.21 -18.94 32.43
N GLY A 911 3.64 -17.85 31.79
CA GLY A 911 2.76 -16.76 31.33
C GLY A 911 2.45 -15.72 32.40
N GLU A 912 3.28 -15.64 33.44
CA GLU A 912 3.15 -14.81 34.64
C GLU A 912 4.10 -13.59 34.60
N SER A 913 4.83 -13.39 33.49
CA SER A 913 5.77 -12.28 33.29
C SER A 913 5.13 -11.08 32.59
N ASP A 914 5.53 -9.87 32.99
CA ASP A 914 5.13 -8.60 32.35
C ASP A 914 5.71 -8.43 30.92
N GLN A 915 6.68 -9.26 30.50
CA GLN A 915 7.23 -9.20 29.14
C GLN A 915 6.24 -9.81 28.12
N PRO A 916 5.84 -9.09 27.05
CA PRO A 916 4.93 -9.62 26.04
C PRO A 916 5.50 -10.87 25.35
N THR A 917 4.67 -11.91 25.26
CA THR A 917 4.95 -13.11 24.47
C THR A 917 4.73 -12.80 22.99
N LEU A 918 5.78 -12.90 22.15
CA LEU A 918 5.73 -12.56 20.72
C LEU A 918 4.97 -13.59 19.86
N GLY A 919 4.87 -14.81 20.37
CA GLY A 919 4.12 -15.93 19.82
C GLY A 919 3.91 -16.98 20.92
N TYR A 920 2.68 -17.43 21.11
CA TYR A 920 2.31 -18.47 22.07
C TYR A 920 1.70 -19.65 21.34
N GLU A 921 2.07 -20.86 21.74
CA GLU A 921 1.54 -22.06 21.13
C GLU A 921 1.42 -23.21 22.14
N LEU A 922 0.40 -24.05 21.94
CA LEU A 922 0.11 -25.22 22.77
C LEU A 922 -0.13 -26.43 21.86
N ALA A 923 0.53 -27.54 22.19
CA ALA A 923 0.26 -28.84 21.59
C ALA A 923 0.35 -29.94 22.67
N ALA A 924 -0.46 -30.97 22.51
CA ALA A 924 -0.53 -32.13 23.40
C ALA A 924 -0.03 -33.38 22.67
N GLY A 925 0.71 -34.22 23.39
CA GLY A 925 1.29 -35.44 22.82
C GLY A 925 2.60 -35.19 22.08
N VAL A 926 3.05 -33.93 22.06
CA VAL A 926 4.43 -33.54 21.80
C VAL A 926 5.34 -34.39 22.66
N ARG A 927 6.29 -35.06 22.02
CA ARG A 927 7.31 -35.83 22.72
C ARG A 927 8.41 -34.87 23.12
N LEU A 928 8.86 -34.94 24.36
CA LEU A 928 10.24 -34.55 24.65
C LEU A 928 11.12 -35.67 24.09
N GLY A 929 11.56 -35.45 22.84
CA GLY A 929 12.52 -36.29 22.14
C GLY A 929 13.96 -35.83 22.39
N GLU A 930 14.88 -36.28 21.56
CA GLU A 930 16.23 -35.73 21.48
C GLU A 930 16.19 -34.41 20.70
N TRP A 931 16.56 -33.28 21.32
CA TRP A 931 16.79 -32.04 20.58
C TRP A 931 18.21 -32.08 20.01
N ASN A 932 18.37 -31.88 18.69
CA ASN A 932 19.65 -32.09 18.01
C ASN A 932 20.02 -30.88 17.11
N ASP A 933 20.85 -29.96 17.63
CA ASP A 933 21.19 -28.72 16.91
C ASP A 933 22.46 -28.85 16.06
N ASN A 934 22.27 -29.21 14.79
CA ASN A 934 23.32 -29.14 13.78
C ASN A 934 23.46 -27.72 13.22
N ALA A 935 24.41 -26.97 13.80
CA ALA A 935 24.90 -25.66 13.36
C ALA A 935 23.95 -24.45 13.57
N ASN A 936 23.40 -24.33 14.79
CA ASN A 936 22.61 -23.20 15.29
C ASN A 936 21.31 -22.98 14.51
N ARG A 937 20.56 -24.08 14.30
CA ARG A 937 19.34 -24.15 13.49
C ARG A 937 18.12 -24.68 14.24
N PHE A 938 18.27 -25.12 15.50
CA PHE A 938 17.16 -25.65 16.30
C PHE A 938 16.26 -24.51 16.80
N GLY A 939 15.16 -24.28 16.07
CA GLY A 939 14.14 -23.27 16.36
C GLY A 939 12.86 -23.88 16.94
N VAL A 940 11.82 -23.05 17.14
CA VAL A 940 10.47 -23.51 17.54
C VAL A 940 9.96 -24.63 16.63
N ARG A 941 10.20 -24.52 15.31
CA ARG A 941 9.82 -25.55 14.33
C ARG A 941 10.42 -26.92 14.63
N ASP A 942 11.58 -27.02 15.27
CA ASP A 942 12.32 -28.28 15.40
C ASP A 942 11.83 -29.11 16.62
N ILE A 943 10.86 -28.58 17.36
CA ILE A 943 10.11 -29.29 18.40
C ILE A 943 8.99 -30.12 17.75
N ASP A 944 8.87 -31.41 18.12
CA ASP A 944 7.77 -32.29 17.71
C ASP A 944 6.40 -31.60 17.80
N GLY A 945 5.60 -31.64 16.73
CA GLY A 945 4.26 -31.04 16.73
C GLY A 945 4.21 -29.51 16.67
N PHE A 946 5.35 -28.83 16.48
CA PHE A 946 5.42 -27.39 16.12
C PHE A 946 6.08 -27.17 14.73
N GLN A 947 6.42 -28.25 14.02
CA GLN A 947 6.98 -28.27 12.66
C GLN A 947 6.04 -27.62 11.63
N ILE A 948 6.59 -27.05 10.55
CA ILE A 948 5.78 -26.54 9.42
C ILE A 948 5.25 -27.73 8.61
N ASP A 949 6.16 -28.54 8.10
CA ASP A 949 5.92 -29.69 7.22
C ASP A 949 4.93 -30.70 7.81
N ASP A 950 4.97 -30.92 9.12
CA ASP A 950 4.22 -31.98 9.80
C ASP A 950 2.98 -31.45 10.53
N LEU A 951 2.29 -30.49 9.90
CA LEU A 951 1.01 -29.96 10.38
C LEU A 951 1.09 -29.37 11.81
N GLY A 952 2.23 -28.77 12.18
CA GLY A 952 2.56 -28.49 13.59
C GLY A 952 2.44 -27.03 14.04
N GLY A 953 2.95 -26.05 13.30
CA GLY A 953 3.28 -24.72 13.86
C GLY A 953 2.33 -23.53 13.59
N SER A 954 2.51 -22.41 14.30
CA SER A 954 1.84 -21.11 14.08
C SER A 954 2.73 -20.11 13.33
N ILE A 955 2.33 -18.84 13.27
CA ILE A 955 2.93 -17.77 12.42
C ILE A 955 4.41 -17.43 12.75
N ARG A 956 5.03 -18.04 13.78
CA ARG A 956 6.41 -17.76 14.22
C ARG A 956 7.25 -19.02 14.54
N THR A 957 7.24 -19.99 13.63
CA THR A 957 8.02 -21.24 13.71
C THR A 957 9.53 -21.05 13.55
N ASP A 958 9.98 -20.12 12.70
CA ASP A 958 11.40 -19.79 12.48
C ASP A 958 11.94 -18.84 13.57
N GLN A 959 11.89 -19.22 14.84
CA GLN A 959 12.39 -18.42 15.97
C GLN A 959 13.33 -19.23 16.87
N PHE A 960 14.42 -18.59 17.30
CA PHE A 960 15.48 -19.19 18.14
C PHE A 960 15.49 -18.66 19.59
N PHE A 961 14.58 -17.73 19.92
CA PHE A 961 14.41 -17.14 21.24
C PHE A 961 13.04 -17.55 21.81
N PHE A 962 13.00 -18.68 22.50
CA PHE A 962 11.76 -19.25 23.03
C PHE A 962 11.98 -20.02 24.32
N VAL A 963 10.91 -20.25 25.07
CA VAL A 963 10.89 -21.19 26.20
C VAL A 963 9.82 -22.24 25.93
N VAL A 964 10.19 -23.51 26.10
CA VAL A 964 9.26 -24.65 26.07
C VAL A 964 9.02 -25.12 27.49
N ARG A 965 7.74 -25.28 27.83
CA ARG A 965 7.28 -25.77 29.12
C ARG A 965 6.48 -27.05 28.91
N TYR A 966 7.07 -28.17 29.29
CA TYR A 966 6.43 -29.48 29.30
C TYR A 966 5.71 -29.71 30.63
N ARG A 967 4.50 -30.25 30.59
CA ARG A 967 3.68 -30.54 31.80
C ARG A 967 2.93 -31.84 31.62
N GLY A 968 2.85 -32.66 32.67
CA GLY A 968 2.08 -33.92 32.63
C GLY A 968 2.09 -34.67 33.95
N ILE A 969 1.64 -35.93 33.93
CA ILE A 969 1.62 -36.83 35.10
C ILE A 969 2.28 -38.16 34.72
N VAL A 970 3.35 -38.54 35.42
CA VAL A 970 3.99 -39.86 35.27
C VAL A 970 3.28 -40.89 36.16
N SER A 971 2.94 -42.06 35.62
CA SER A 971 2.40 -43.18 36.39
C SER A 971 3.52 -43.89 37.15
N HIS A 972 3.81 -43.45 38.36
CA HIS A 972 4.93 -43.98 39.13
C HIS A 972 4.58 -45.36 39.74
N PRO A 973 5.39 -46.43 39.49
CA PRO A 973 5.11 -47.78 39.99
C PRO A 973 5.46 -47.99 41.47
N GLY A 974 6.12 -47.01 42.11
CA GLY A 974 6.63 -47.08 43.48
C GLY A 974 8.10 -47.52 43.57
N GLY A 975 8.81 -47.01 44.58
CA GLY A 975 10.25 -47.16 44.76
C GLY A 975 11.02 -45.91 44.31
N ARG A 976 12.29 -46.08 43.93
CA ARG A 976 13.17 -44.96 43.56
C ARG A 976 12.80 -44.37 42.21
N PHE A 977 12.41 -43.10 42.20
CA PHE A 977 12.44 -42.25 41.02
C PHE A 977 13.86 -41.69 40.85
N GLN A 978 14.36 -41.63 39.62
CA GLN A 978 15.47 -40.75 39.25
C GLN A 978 15.07 -39.94 38.01
N LEU A 979 15.67 -38.77 37.84
CA LEU A 979 15.76 -38.08 36.55
C LEU A 979 17.24 -38.01 36.15
N ARG A 980 17.53 -37.57 34.93
CA ARG A 980 18.84 -37.06 34.51
C ARG A 980 18.72 -36.28 33.19
N GLU A 981 19.75 -35.49 32.91
CA GLU A 981 20.24 -35.20 31.56
C GLU A 981 21.33 -36.27 31.23
N GLU A 982 21.74 -36.48 29.97
CA GLU A 982 22.83 -37.40 29.61
C GLU A 982 24.11 -36.70 29.08
N ASP A 983 24.09 -35.39 28.81
CA ASP A 983 25.27 -34.62 28.38
C ASP A 983 25.49 -33.35 29.23
N ASP A 984 26.40 -33.42 30.20
CA ASP A 984 26.81 -32.32 31.11
C ASP A 984 27.45 -31.09 30.40
N THR A 985 27.30 -30.94 29.08
CA THR A 985 28.01 -29.95 28.26
C THR A 985 27.13 -29.05 27.37
N VAL A 986 25.80 -29.10 27.51
CA VAL A 986 24.86 -28.24 26.78
C VAL A 986 24.71 -26.84 27.40
N GLU A 987 24.79 -25.78 26.57
CA GLU A 987 24.62 -24.37 27.00
C GLU A 987 23.15 -23.93 27.24
N ASP A 988 22.16 -24.75 26.90
CA ASP A 988 20.76 -24.57 27.33
C ASP A 988 20.58 -24.98 28.81
N ALA A 989 19.42 -24.71 29.41
CA ALA A 989 19.11 -25.10 30.79
C ALA A 989 17.92 -26.06 30.87
N VAL A 990 18.02 -27.11 31.69
CA VAL A 990 16.90 -28.00 31.99
C VAL A 990 16.52 -27.84 33.46
N TRP A 991 15.37 -27.22 33.73
CA TRP A 991 14.76 -27.21 35.07
C TRP A 991 13.59 -28.18 35.13
N ALA A 992 13.58 -29.08 36.12
CA ALA A 992 12.47 -29.99 36.37
C ALA A 992 11.93 -29.86 37.81
N PHE A 993 10.62 -29.80 37.91
CA PHE A 993 9.85 -29.82 39.15
C PHE A 993 8.95 -31.07 39.15
N ILE A 994 8.76 -31.72 40.31
CA ILE A 994 7.92 -32.92 40.43
C ILE A 994 7.02 -32.86 41.66
N GLY A 995 5.92 -33.62 41.65
CA GLY A 995 5.07 -33.79 42.84
C GLY A 995 4.33 -32.51 43.24
N ASP A 996 4.37 -32.18 44.54
CA ASP A 996 3.74 -30.98 45.10
C ASP A 996 4.52 -29.69 44.76
N ASP A 997 5.78 -29.82 44.31
CA ASP A 997 6.71 -28.71 44.03
C ASP A 997 6.58 -28.17 42.59
N VAL A 998 5.69 -28.77 41.78
CA VAL A 998 5.35 -28.28 40.42
C VAL A 998 4.70 -26.89 40.49
N GLY A 999 5.26 -25.92 39.76
CA GLY A 999 4.92 -24.51 39.92
C GLY A 999 5.78 -23.77 40.94
N GLY A 1000 6.75 -24.43 41.57
CA GLY A 1000 7.72 -23.84 42.51
C GLY A 1000 8.48 -22.64 41.94
N THR A 1001 8.87 -21.72 42.81
CA THR A 1001 9.46 -20.40 42.44
C THR A 1001 10.80 -20.12 43.11
N THR A 1002 11.34 -21.10 43.82
CA THR A 1002 12.61 -21.06 44.54
C THR A 1002 13.52 -22.22 44.12
N ILE A 1003 14.80 -22.16 44.48
CA ILE A 1003 15.77 -23.24 44.21
C ILE A 1003 15.46 -24.48 45.06
N ASP A 1004 14.88 -24.30 46.26
CA ASP A 1004 14.47 -25.41 47.14
C ASP A 1004 13.35 -26.28 46.51
N ASP A 1005 12.63 -25.77 45.50
CA ASP A 1005 11.56 -26.48 44.78
C ASP A 1005 12.07 -27.32 43.58
N LEU A 1006 13.35 -27.19 43.19
CA LEU A 1006 13.91 -27.87 42.02
C LEU A 1006 14.21 -29.34 42.30
N PHE A 1007 13.78 -30.23 41.40
CA PHE A 1007 14.18 -31.63 41.42
C PHE A 1007 15.43 -31.90 40.57
N LEU A 1008 15.55 -31.23 39.42
CA LEU A 1008 16.73 -31.23 38.56
C LEU A 1008 16.99 -29.82 38.04
N GLU A 1009 18.26 -29.44 38.01
CA GLU A 1009 18.84 -28.35 37.24
C GLU A 1009 20.09 -28.88 36.55
N VAL A 1010 20.24 -28.63 35.25
CA VAL A 1010 21.47 -28.82 34.47
C VAL A 1010 21.65 -27.63 33.52
N HIS A 1011 22.78 -26.94 33.56
CA HIS A 1011 23.23 -25.93 32.58
C HIS A 1011 24.77 -25.78 32.56
N HIS A 1012 25.36 -25.40 31.42
CA HIS A 1012 26.83 -25.24 31.31
C HIS A 1012 27.39 -23.92 31.90
N PHE A 1013 26.56 -23.05 32.49
CA PHE A 1013 26.96 -21.70 32.92
C PHE A 1013 27.40 -21.62 34.39
N ALA A 1014 28.71 -21.65 34.65
CA ALA A 1014 29.30 -21.44 35.98
C ALA A 1014 28.68 -20.20 36.69
N PRO A 1015 27.91 -20.33 37.80
CA PRO A 1015 28.06 -21.25 38.94
C PRO A 1015 27.72 -22.74 38.69
N PRO A 1016 28.13 -23.66 39.58
CA PRO A 1016 27.68 -25.06 39.48
C PRO A 1016 26.16 -25.15 39.59
N ASP A 1017 25.59 -26.22 39.02
CA ASP A 1017 24.20 -26.60 39.21
C ASP A 1017 23.85 -26.72 40.70
N GLU A 1018 22.66 -26.27 41.08
CA GLU A 1018 22.20 -26.34 42.48
C GLU A 1018 21.67 -27.74 42.84
N THR A 1019 21.53 -28.63 41.86
CA THR A 1019 21.16 -30.04 42.04
C THR A 1019 22.32 -31.00 41.73
N VAL A 1020 22.10 -32.31 41.86
CA VAL A 1020 23.02 -33.32 41.33
C VAL A 1020 22.45 -33.90 40.04
N ASP A 1021 23.32 -34.19 39.08
CA ASP A 1021 23.03 -34.63 37.71
C ASP A 1021 22.10 -35.86 37.58
N GLU A 1022 22.16 -36.81 38.54
CA GLU A 1022 21.19 -37.91 38.70
C GLU A 1022 20.38 -37.80 40.03
N PRO A 1023 19.45 -36.83 40.17
CA PRO A 1023 18.72 -36.63 41.41
C PRO A 1023 17.70 -37.76 41.62
N SER A 1024 17.43 -38.12 42.87
CA SER A 1024 16.60 -39.29 43.17
C SER A 1024 15.83 -39.22 44.48
N LEU A 1025 14.60 -39.73 44.46
CA LEU A 1025 13.68 -39.76 45.60
C LEU A 1025 12.92 -41.10 45.61
N ASP A 1026 12.72 -41.68 46.80
CA ASP A 1026 11.85 -42.86 46.95
C ASP A 1026 10.38 -42.41 47.06
N LEU A 1027 9.57 -42.79 46.08
CA LEU A 1027 8.16 -42.40 45.95
C LEU A 1027 7.22 -43.60 46.15
N ALA A 1028 5.99 -43.30 46.54
CA ALA A 1028 4.89 -44.26 46.53
C ALA A 1028 4.52 -44.67 45.09
N ALA A 1029 3.69 -45.71 44.96
CA ALA A 1029 3.00 -45.98 43.70
C ALA A 1029 1.82 -45.02 43.56
N GLY A 1030 1.70 -44.32 42.43
CA GLY A 1030 0.69 -43.28 42.24
C GLY A 1030 0.98 -42.36 41.06
N ASP A 1031 0.28 -41.23 41.05
CA ASP A 1031 0.34 -40.22 40.00
C ASP A 1031 1.34 -39.14 40.41
N LEU A 1032 2.38 -38.93 39.61
CA LEU A 1032 3.45 -37.96 39.86
C LEU A 1032 3.36 -36.79 38.86
N PRO A 1033 2.88 -35.60 39.25
CA PRO A 1033 3.00 -34.40 38.44
C PRO A 1033 4.46 -34.12 38.06
N ILE A 1034 4.67 -33.61 36.85
CA ILE A 1034 5.97 -33.14 36.36
C ILE A 1034 5.81 -31.86 35.54
N GLU A 1035 6.70 -30.90 35.76
CA GLU A 1035 6.91 -29.71 34.94
C GLU A 1035 8.38 -29.64 34.56
N ILE A 1036 8.69 -29.45 33.27
CA ILE A 1036 10.05 -29.22 32.78
C ILE A 1036 10.06 -27.95 31.94
N ILE A 1037 11.02 -27.07 32.19
CA ILE A 1037 11.19 -25.79 31.48
C ILE A 1037 12.56 -25.80 30.81
N ILE A 1038 12.57 -25.56 29.49
CA ILE A 1038 13.78 -25.49 28.65
C ILE A 1038 13.74 -24.18 27.85
N PRO A 1039 14.59 -23.19 28.16
CA PRO A 1039 14.78 -21.99 27.34
C PRO A 1039 15.81 -22.25 26.23
N ARG A 1040 15.59 -21.63 25.07
CA ARG A 1040 16.47 -21.68 23.90
C ARG A 1040 16.89 -20.27 23.46
N CYS A 1041 18.11 -20.15 22.99
CA CYS A 1041 18.73 -18.93 22.47
C CYS A 1041 19.45 -19.20 21.14
N GLU A 1042 19.85 -18.16 20.42
CA GLU A 1042 20.61 -18.24 19.15
C GLU A 1042 22.11 -18.63 19.35
N MET A 1043 22.41 -19.67 20.14
CA MET A 1043 23.77 -20.14 20.45
C MET A 1043 23.90 -21.66 20.25
N ASN A 1044 25.02 -22.13 19.67
CA ASN A 1044 25.24 -23.57 19.41
C ASN A 1044 25.07 -24.41 20.69
N PHE A 1045 24.55 -25.63 20.56
CA PHE A 1045 24.89 -26.67 21.53
C PHE A 1045 26.39 -26.97 21.41
N THR A 1046 27.15 -26.76 22.48
CA THR A 1046 28.46 -27.40 22.65
C THR A 1046 28.27 -28.84 23.10
N GLY A 1047 29.31 -29.68 22.99
CA GLY A 1047 29.22 -31.09 23.39
C GLY A 1047 28.88 -32.06 22.26
N SER A 1048 28.03 -33.05 22.54
CA SER A 1048 27.55 -34.01 21.54
C SER A 1048 26.42 -33.45 20.66
N GLY A 1049 25.84 -32.32 21.06
CA GLY A 1049 24.75 -31.66 20.33
C GLY A 1049 23.37 -32.27 20.58
N GLN A 1050 23.14 -32.87 21.75
CA GLN A 1050 21.89 -33.53 22.13
C GLN A 1050 21.34 -33.03 23.48
N VAL A 1051 20.03 -32.74 23.56
CA VAL A 1051 19.30 -32.62 24.85
C VAL A 1051 18.38 -33.83 25.01
N ARG A 1052 18.51 -34.57 26.11
CA ARG A 1052 17.83 -35.84 26.40
C ARG A 1052 17.49 -35.98 27.89
N VAL A 1053 16.30 -35.50 28.25
CA VAL A 1053 15.75 -35.63 29.61
C VAL A 1053 15.16 -37.03 29.85
N GLU A 1054 15.77 -37.78 30.77
CA GLU A 1054 15.45 -39.21 30.97
C GLU A 1054 15.01 -39.55 32.41
N PRO A 1055 13.73 -39.88 32.63
CA PRO A 1055 13.30 -40.47 33.90
C PRO A 1055 13.72 -41.94 34.04
N ARG A 1056 13.79 -42.39 35.29
CA ARG A 1056 13.97 -43.80 35.67
C ARG A 1056 12.98 -44.17 36.75
N LEU A 1057 12.15 -45.17 36.47
CA LEU A 1057 11.07 -45.61 37.38
C LEU A 1057 11.47 -46.94 38.05
N GLY A 1058 11.81 -46.89 39.34
CA GLY A 1058 12.24 -48.04 40.12
C GLY A 1058 13.54 -48.67 39.59
N THR A 1059 13.48 -49.95 39.20
CA THR A 1059 14.64 -50.69 38.66
C THR A 1059 14.69 -50.73 37.13
N ALA A 1060 13.85 -49.95 36.44
CA ALA A 1060 13.91 -49.80 34.99
C ALA A 1060 15.28 -49.25 34.51
N PRO A 1061 15.63 -49.38 33.22
CA PRO A 1061 16.63 -48.50 32.62
C PRO A 1061 16.12 -47.06 32.59
N TYR A 1062 17.03 -46.11 32.42
CA TYR A 1062 16.70 -44.77 31.94
C TYR A 1062 16.10 -44.83 30.54
N ARG A 1063 15.21 -43.89 30.24
CA ARG A 1063 14.59 -43.67 28.92
C ARG A 1063 14.12 -42.22 28.83
N LEU A 1064 14.05 -41.66 27.63
CA LEU A 1064 13.40 -40.38 27.36
C LEU A 1064 12.02 -40.29 28.03
N LEU A 1065 11.66 -39.10 28.51
CA LEU A 1065 10.36 -38.83 29.15
C LEU A 1065 9.17 -39.33 28.30
N SER A 1066 9.26 -39.19 26.99
CA SER A 1066 8.25 -39.63 26.01
C SER A 1066 8.05 -41.15 25.93
N GLU A 1067 8.96 -41.98 26.45
CA GLU A 1067 8.80 -43.44 26.54
C GLU A 1067 8.21 -43.92 27.88
N GLN A 1068 7.95 -43.01 28.82
CA GLN A 1068 7.43 -43.33 30.16
C GLN A 1068 5.89 -43.46 30.16
N PRO A 1069 5.29 -44.15 31.15
CA PRO A 1069 3.84 -44.27 31.29
C PRO A 1069 3.18 -42.96 31.76
N ILE A 1070 3.26 -41.91 30.95
CA ILE A 1070 2.58 -40.63 31.17
C ILE A 1070 1.06 -40.83 31.04
N ARG A 1071 0.29 -40.10 31.86
CA ARG A 1071 -1.16 -40.05 31.84
C ARG A 1071 -1.70 -38.61 31.86
N PRO A 1072 -2.97 -38.43 31.46
CA PRO A 1072 -3.76 -39.39 30.65
C PRO A 1072 -3.14 -39.63 29.27
N VAL A 1073 -3.51 -40.74 28.63
CA VAL A 1073 -3.07 -41.04 27.26
C VAL A 1073 -3.95 -40.26 26.30
N ILE A 1074 -3.33 -39.58 25.33
CA ILE A 1074 -4.03 -38.78 24.33
C ILE A 1074 -4.68 -39.70 23.30
N ASP A 1075 -5.89 -39.35 22.88
CA ASP A 1075 -6.62 -40.11 21.88
C ASP A 1075 -6.01 -39.88 20.49
N ALA A 1076 -5.23 -40.85 20.02
CA ALA A 1076 -4.58 -40.81 18.71
C ALA A 1076 -5.56 -40.94 17.51
N SER A 1077 -6.86 -41.14 17.75
CA SER A 1077 -7.88 -40.96 16.71
C SER A 1077 -8.25 -39.49 16.53
N LEU A 1078 -8.38 -38.72 17.63
CA LEU A 1078 -8.72 -37.30 17.59
C LEU A 1078 -7.50 -36.39 17.36
N PHE A 1079 -6.34 -36.83 17.84
CA PHE A 1079 -5.06 -36.12 17.74
C PHE A 1079 -3.97 -37.11 17.30
N PRO A 1080 -3.97 -37.51 16.01
CA PRO A 1080 -2.97 -38.42 15.49
C PRO A 1080 -1.56 -37.85 15.67
N PRO A 1081 -0.54 -38.70 15.89
CA PRO A 1081 0.85 -38.29 15.82
C PRO A 1081 1.22 -37.87 14.39
N VAL A 1082 2.32 -37.12 14.28
CA VAL A 1082 3.12 -36.98 13.06
C VAL A 1082 3.47 -38.37 12.49
N LEU A 1083 3.54 -38.50 11.15
CA LEU A 1083 3.58 -39.77 10.41
C LEU A 1083 4.99 -40.26 10.04
#